data_AF-A0A921MQE6-F1
#
_entry.id   AF-A0A921MQE6-F1
#
_cell.length_a   1.000
_cell.length_b   1.000
_cell.length_c   1.000
_cell.angle_alpha   90.00
_cell.angle_beta   90.00
_cell.angle_gamma   90.00
#
_symmetry.space_group_name_H-M   'P 1'
#
loop_
_entity.id
_entity.type
_entity.pdbx_description
1 polymer ?
#
loop_
_entity_poly.entity_id
_entity_poly.type
_entity_poly.pdbx_seq_one_letter_code
_entity_poly.pdbx_strand_id
1 'polypeptide(L)'
;MKKNLLKGFLWSAALLLGSVNMAVAQEYNQRIAMEGVEMYGIVTFSAINQIDEMTPGMYKFGYDQQFKPDDNGVLFSRYIAGGGVYHEGKIYCNVYNDEANLSTQKPVWTILDAETYKVLYEKELPDNGVCTTKSLAYDITNDKIYGIVVDFTDSHLVEIDPATGDMTRVGDNFDRNLRFKTLVSTNNGMLYSIVIDSGVSSLYKIRKTDGLAVKVRDITAKNLLGPGDYLFNSGTEQAMFLNRSTGKAYWILESNSYTLDSDYSPIFEVNLTNAEATMVSYLSRCYQVSGAWFKEPNNGAPGIVSDFQFVTPEEGSASGSIQFRLPENDYRGNPFTDSNLKIKVVEGDKVLVDATAQAGTLFKSEELALLNDNHTVSITLSNEKGSGPTIQRTFYAGYDLPAAPTNVQLSYEELTTTLTWEAPTIGVNGAPIDQENIYYKVIRMNGLPTAGGTQTVVAENLKECTFTETLPDDMCLYIYYIYSMYNGEEGGIAHSSDVVLGTPLNPPYGGMFTSPNDMFNYYTLIDANGDGYSWRYDGETRSAVYVYNQFLPADDWMISPPLNLKKDVDYTLSFKAYSSAIDYPESMEVTFGTGRTPGEQTVQLINIPEVPGADEDNPVTSYTLPVTVAEDGVYYYAFHVTSEKFREMLRVFDIRLDAPSGIETVKGEDSKLVITTGKNSVRVDNPEGQTVTIYNSNGMLIDSFTDAAYERMLYPGIYIVRGNDSVQKIIVR
;
A
#
# COMPACT_ATOMS: atom_id res chain seq x y z
N MET A 1 21.62 -1.24 8.64
CA MET A 1 20.46 -0.45 8.19
C MET A 1 19.30 -1.41 8.02
N LYS A 2 18.31 -1.34 8.93
CA LYS A 2 17.06 -2.10 8.85
C LYS A 2 16.01 -1.20 8.20
N LYS A 3 15.45 -1.63 7.07
CA LYS A 3 14.09 -1.35 6.54
C LYS A 3 14.13 -1.52 5.02
N ASN A 4 13.43 -2.53 4.52
CA ASN A 4 12.75 -2.62 3.21
C ASN A 4 12.69 -4.08 2.72
N LEU A 5 11.84 -4.89 3.36
CA LEU A 5 11.65 -6.31 3.05
C LEU A 5 10.16 -6.65 2.78
N LEU A 6 9.35 -5.69 2.30
CA LEU A 6 7.89 -5.86 2.26
C LEU A 6 7.22 -5.31 0.98
N LYS A 7 7.88 -5.38 -0.18
CA LYS A 7 7.32 -4.84 -1.45
C LYS A 7 6.96 -5.88 -2.53
N GLY A 8 7.18 -7.18 -2.31
CA GLY A 8 7.09 -8.19 -3.39
C GLY A 8 5.72 -8.83 -3.66
N PHE A 9 4.72 -8.69 -2.77
CA PHE A 9 3.57 -9.63 -2.77
C PHE A 9 2.22 -9.06 -3.27
N LEU A 10 2.17 -7.90 -3.93
CA LEU A 10 0.91 -7.18 -4.22
C LEU A 10 0.54 -7.00 -5.70
N TRP A 11 1.31 -7.51 -6.67
CA TRP A 11 1.20 -6.99 -8.04
C TRP A 11 0.16 -7.67 -8.97
N SER A 12 -0.35 -8.86 -8.67
CA SER A 12 -1.21 -9.59 -9.61
C SER A 12 -2.71 -9.33 -9.41
N ALA A 13 -3.18 -9.17 -8.16
CA ALA A 13 -4.58 -8.81 -7.86
C ALA A 13 -4.87 -7.30 -8.03
N ALA A 14 -3.82 -6.47 -8.02
CA ALA A 14 -3.90 -5.03 -8.17
C ALA A 14 -4.25 -4.56 -9.59
N LEU A 15 -4.11 -5.40 -10.62
CA LEU A 15 -4.35 -4.98 -12.01
C LEU A 15 -5.84 -4.82 -12.37
N LEU A 16 -6.73 -5.65 -11.80
CA LEU A 16 -8.18 -5.54 -12.03
C LEU A 16 -8.86 -4.57 -11.05
N LEU A 17 -8.51 -4.58 -9.76
CA LEU A 17 -9.04 -3.62 -8.76
C LEU A 17 -8.37 -2.24 -8.84
N GLY A 18 -7.10 -2.18 -9.24
CA GLY A 18 -6.35 -0.93 -9.40
C GLY A 18 -6.79 -0.12 -10.61
N SER A 19 -7.34 -0.73 -11.66
CA SER A 19 -7.88 0.02 -12.81
C SER A 19 -9.12 0.85 -12.43
N VAL A 20 -9.96 0.37 -11.51
CA VAL A 20 -11.14 1.09 -11.02
C VAL A 20 -10.74 2.16 -9.99
N ASN A 21 -9.85 1.84 -9.05
CA ASN A 21 -9.34 2.81 -8.06
C ASN A 21 -8.45 3.89 -8.69
N MET A 22 -7.64 3.58 -9.72
CA MET A 22 -6.87 4.59 -10.44
C MET A 22 -7.77 5.52 -11.24
N ALA A 23 -8.85 5.01 -11.86
CA ALA A 23 -9.80 5.86 -12.59
C ALA A 23 -10.51 6.87 -11.67
N VAL A 24 -10.95 6.43 -10.47
CA VAL A 24 -11.57 7.31 -9.46
C VAL A 24 -10.54 8.23 -8.80
N ALA A 25 -9.32 7.75 -8.50
CA ALA A 25 -8.23 8.58 -7.99
C ALA A 25 -7.76 9.64 -9.01
N GLN A 26 -7.88 9.35 -10.31
CA GLN A 26 -7.58 10.29 -11.40
C GLN A 26 -8.69 11.34 -11.59
N GLU A 27 -9.95 11.02 -11.26
CA GLU A 27 -11.07 11.98 -11.30
C GLU A 27 -10.84 13.15 -10.33
N TYR A 28 -10.32 12.87 -9.13
CA TYR A 28 -10.19 13.84 -8.02
C TYR A 28 -8.74 14.20 -7.65
N ASN A 29 -7.80 14.14 -8.59
CA ASN A 29 -6.44 14.64 -8.41
C ASN A 29 -5.91 15.21 -9.73
N GLN A 30 -6.68 16.11 -10.33
CA GLN A 30 -6.35 16.70 -11.62
C GLN A 30 -5.29 17.79 -11.47
N ARG A 31 -4.35 17.86 -12.42
CA ARG A 31 -3.38 18.95 -12.46
C ARG A 31 -4.08 20.21 -12.94
N ILE A 32 -4.14 21.23 -12.07
CA ILE A 32 -4.90 22.48 -12.31
C ILE A 32 -4.04 23.64 -12.86
N ALA A 33 -2.75 23.39 -13.08
CA ALA A 33 -1.78 24.31 -13.69
C ALA A 33 -0.73 23.55 -14.52
N MET A 34 0.01 24.28 -15.36
CA MET A 34 1.12 23.74 -16.15
C MET A 34 2.19 23.12 -15.24
N GLU A 35 2.85 22.06 -15.70
CA GLU A 35 3.99 21.45 -15.01
C GLU A 35 4.99 22.49 -14.49
N GLY A 36 5.44 22.35 -13.24
CA GLY A 36 6.35 23.29 -12.59
C GLY A 36 5.68 24.54 -12.01
N VAL A 37 4.39 24.75 -12.23
CA VAL A 37 3.57 25.78 -11.55
C VAL A 37 2.73 25.13 -10.48
N GLU A 38 2.95 25.57 -9.23
CA GLU A 38 2.34 24.97 -8.05
C GLU A 38 1.43 25.96 -7.33
N MET A 39 0.43 25.42 -6.62
CA MET A 39 -0.46 26.19 -5.76
C MET A 39 0.25 26.50 -4.43
N TYR A 40 0.01 27.70 -3.93
CA TYR A 40 0.39 28.15 -2.60
C TYR A 40 -0.84 28.67 -1.88
N GLY A 41 -0.87 28.49 -0.57
CA GLY A 41 -1.98 28.90 0.27
C GLY A 41 -1.51 29.40 1.63
N ILE A 42 -2.30 30.28 2.23
CA ILE A 42 -2.12 30.78 3.58
C ILE A 42 -3.04 29.97 4.48
N VAL A 43 -2.46 29.11 5.32
CA VAL A 43 -3.19 28.32 6.31
C VAL A 43 -3.26 29.13 7.60
N THR A 44 -4.48 29.45 8.05
CA THR A 44 -4.71 30.06 9.38
C THR A 44 -4.93 29.01 10.46
N PHE A 45 -5.51 27.86 10.08
CA PHE A 45 -5.76 26.74 11.00
C PHE A 45 -5.86 25.40 10.23
N SER A 46 -5.35 24.34 10.84
CA SER A 46 -5.54 22.94 10.41
C SER A 46 -5.04 22.01 11.52
N ALA A 47 -5.86 21.06 11.97
CA ALA A 47 -5.49 20.11 13.04
C ALA A 47 -4.61 18.96 12.52
N ILE A 48 -3.39 18.81 13.05
CA ILE A 48 -2.50 17.68 12.70
C ILE A 48 -3.00 16.40 13.35
N ASN A 49 -3.42 16.51 14.60
CA ASN A 49 -4.03 15.43 15.38
C ASN A 49 -4.94 16.05 16.46
N GLN A 50 -5.31 15.30 17.49
CA GLN A 50 -6.23 15.78 18.55
C GLN A 50 -5.64 16.88 19.45
N ILE A 51 -4.33 17.10 19.42
CA ILE A 51 -3.63 18.03 20.33
C ILE A 51 -2.71 19.03 19.58
N ASP A 52 -2.29 18.70 18.37
CA ASP A 52 -1.37 19.52 17.57
C ASP A 52 -2.08 20.18 16.39
N GLU A 53 -1.70 21.42 16.10
CA GLU A 53 -2.18 22.22 14.98
C GLU A 53 -1.02 22.67 14.10
N MET A 54 -1.31 22.90 12.82
CA MET A 54 -0.33 23.49 11.91
C MET A 54 0.04 24.90 12.34
N THR A 55 1.31 25.28 12.17
CA THR A 55 1.75 26.65 12.39
C THR A 55 1.06 27.59 11.38
N PRO A 56 0.36 28.66 11.80
CA PRO A 56 -0.23 29.60 10.86
C PRO A 56 0.81 30.23 9.94
N GLY A 57 0.52 30.27 8.64
CA GLY A 57 1.46 30.80 7.66
C GLY A 57 1.24 30.29 6.24
N MET A 58 2.24 30.53 5.41
CA MET A 58 2.20 30.17 3.99
C MET A 58 2.79 28.78 3.74
N TYR A 59 2.10 27.99 2.92
CA TYR A 59 2.48 26.62 2.55
C TYR A 59 2.37 26.39 1.04
N LYS A 60 3.15 25.43 0.54
CA LYS A 60 3.05 24.91 -0.82
C LYS A 60 2.04 23.76 -0.86
N PHE A 61 1.07 23.84 -1.77
CA PHE A 61 0.09 22.79 -2.06
C PHE A 61 0.49 22.12 -3.39
N GLY A 62 1.49 21.23 -3.33
CA GLY A 62 2.12 20.68 -4.52
C GLY A 62 1.32 19.54 -5.16
N TYR A 63 1.23 19.51 -6.50
CA TYR A 63 0.48 18.49 -7.23
C TYR A 63 0.98 17.06 -6.94
N ASP A 64 2.30 16.83 -6.88
CA ASP A 64 2.88 15.51 -6.66
C ASP A 64 2.56 14.93 -5.27
N GLN A 65 2.11 15.78 -4.34
CA GLN A 65 1.61 15.39 -3.02
C GLN A 65 0.07 15.49 -2.94
N GLN A 66 -0.62 15.47 -4.09
CA GLN A 66 -2.07 15.64 -4.18
C GLN A 66 -2.55 16.89 -3.45
N PHE A 67 -1.81 17.99 -3.63
CA PHE A 67 -1.99 19.28 -2.98
C PHE A 67 -1.80 19.28 -1.46
N LYS A 68 -1.50 18.14 -0.81
CA LYS A 68 -1.23 18.10 0.63
C LYS A 68 0.05 18.89 0.96
N PRO A 69 -0.04 19.96 1.78
CA PRO A 69 1.15 20.66 2.24
C PRO A 69 1.93 19.79 3.24
N ASP A 70 3.25 20.01 3.31
CA ASP A 70 4.08 19.47 4.39
C ASP A 70 3.74 20.20 5.70
N ASP A 71 3.32 19.44 6.72
CA ASP A 71 2.93 19.94 8.04
C ASP A 71 4.03 20.79 8.70
N ASN A 72 5.31 20.54 8.38
CA ASN A 72 6.45 21.31 8.88
C ASN A 72 7.05 22.28 7.85
N GLY A 73 6.47 22.34 6.64
CA GLY A 73 6.99 23.08 5.50
C GLY A 73 6.57 24.55 5.44
N VAL A 74 6.40 25.22 6.59
CA VAL A 74 5.98 26.62 6.64
C VAL A 74 7.02 27.53 5.97
N LEU A 75 6.61 28.21 4.90
CA LEU A 75 7.48 29.06 4.08
C LEU A 75 7.62 30.46 4.68
N PHE A 76 6.55 30.93 5.32
CA PHE A 76 6.52 32.21 6.03
C PHE A 76 5.51 32.13 7.17
N SER A 77 5.99 32.19 8.41
CA SER A 77 5.18 32.01 9.62
C SER A 77 4.68 33.34 10.19
N ARG A 78 3.40 33.60 9.92
CA ARG A 78 2.59 34.71 10.47
C ARG A 78 1.12 34.28 10.44
N TYR A 79 0.33 34.80 11.38
CA TYR A 79 -1.12 34.71 11.28
C TYR A 79 -1.60 35.77 10.27
N ILE A 80 -2.06 35.33 9.09
CA ILE A 80 -2.42 36.21 7.97
C ILE A 80 -3.92 36.05 7.70
N ALA A 81 -4.76 36.57 8.60
CA ALA A 81 -6.21 36.53 8.44
C ALA A 81 -6.72 37.38 7.26
N GLY A 82 -5.93 38.38 6.85
CA GLY A 82 -6.35 39.35 5.84
C GLY A 82 -6.28 38.91 4.39
N GLY A 83 -5.83 37.68 4.17
CA GLY A 83 -5.58 37.09 2.86
C GLY A 83 -4.27 37.55 2.23
N GLY A 84 -3.97 36.95 1.07
CA GLY A 84 -2.77 37.23 0.32
C GLY A 84 -2.91 36.91 -1.16
N VAL A 85 -2.17 37.64 -1.99
CA VAL A 85 -2.16 37.53 -3.45
C VAL A 85 -0.76 37.58 -4.02
N TYR A 86 -0.56 36.91 -5.14
CA TYR A 86 0.68 36.89 -5.89
C TYR A 86 0.58 37.69 -7.20
N HIS A 87 1.63 38.46 -7.50
CA HIS A 87 1.82 39.07 -8.81
C HIS A 87 3.31 39.31 -9.09
N GLU A 88 3.78 38.88 -10.26
CA GLU A 88 5.13 39.15 -10.80
C GLU A 88 6.27 39.04 -9.77
N GLY A 89 6.38 37.86 -9.15
CA GLY A 89 7.46 37.56 -8.20
C GLY A 89 7.29 38.18 -6.81
N LYS A 90 6.16 38.83 -6.51
CA LYS A 90 5.84 39.37 -5.19
C LYS A 90 4.59 38.76 -4.60
N ILE A 91 4.56 38.65 -3.28
CA ILE A 91 3.39 38.23 -2.51
C ILE A 91 2.99 39.41 -1.62
N TYR A 92 1.71 39.77 -1.66
CA TYR A 92 1.13 40.87 -0.90
C TYR A 92 0.18 40.28 0.12
N CYS A 93 0.38 40.59 1.40
CA CYS A 93 -0.38 40.04 2.50
C CYS A 93 -0.90 41.17 3.40
N ASN A 94 -2.10 40.98 3.95
CA ASN A 94 -2.58 41.80 5.06
C ASN A 94 -2.56 40.96 6.34
N VAL A 95 -1.59 41.24 7.21
CA VAL A 95 -1.22 40.37 8.33
C VAL A 95 -1.87 40.86 9.63
N TYR A 96 -2.74 40.04 10.22
CA TYR A 96 -3.29 40.23 11.56
C TYR A 96 -3.93 38.92 12.07
N ASN A 97 -4.21 38.83 13.37
CA ASN A 97 -4.87 37.68 14.00
C ASN A 97 -6.33 38.01 14.33
N ASP A 98 -7.27 37.34 13.69
CA ASP A 98 -8.72 37.53 13.87
C ASP A 98 -9.33 36.69 15.02
N GLU A 99 -8.55 35.81 15.65
CA GLU A 99 -8.90 35.17 16.93
C GLU A 99 -8.62 36.07 18.13
N ALA A 100 -7.76 37.08 17.95
CA ALA A 100 -7.50 38.10 18.94
C ALA A 100 -8.61 39.18 18.96
N ASN A 101 -8.54 40.12 19.91
CA ASN A 101 -9.51 41.22 19.96
C ASN A 101 -9.34 42.15 18.74
N LEU A 102 -10.19 41.95 17.72
CA LEU A 102 -10.15 42.64 16.43
C LEU A 102 -10.09 44.16 16.54
N SER A 103 -10.75 44.76 17.55
CA SER A 103 -10.74 46.22 17.76
C SER A 103 -9.35 46.81 18.03
N THR A 104 -8.46 45.98 18.57
CA THR A 104 -7.07 46.36 18.93
C THR A 104 -6.05 45.86 17.92
N GLN A 105 -6.48 45.05 16.94
CA GLN A 105 -5.58 44.57 15.90
C GLN A 105 -5.19 45.73 14.99
N LYS A 106 -3.89 45.86 14.75
CA LYS A 106 -3.30 46.73 13.75
C LYS A 106 -2.79 45.87 12.61
N PRO A 107 -3.52 45.79 11.50
CA PRO A 107 -3.07 45.00 10.37
C PRO A 107 -1.74 45.53 9.83
N VAL A 108 -0.88 44.63 9.36
CA VAL A 108 0.39 44.99 8.74
C VAL A 108 0.33 44.62 7.28
N TRP A 109 0.46 45.61 6.40
CA TRP A 109 0.66 45.36 4.98
C TRP A 109 2.08 44.85 4.77
N THR A 110 2.23 43.63 4.27
CA THR A 110 3.53 42.97 4.08
C THR A 110 3.70 42.59 2.61
N ILE A 111 4.84 42.93 2.02
CA ILE A 111 5.26 42.49 0.69
C ILE A 111 6.45 41.55 0.83
N LEU A 112 6.35 40.35 0.26
CA LEU A 112 7.40 39.34 0.26
C LEU A 112 7.96 39.16 -1.15
N ASP A 113 9.24 38.81 -1.23
CA ASP A 113 9.84 38.20 -2.40
C ASP A 113 9.30 36.77 -2.56
N ALA A 114 8.72 36.43 -3.70
CA ALA A 114 8.04 35.15 -3.87
C ALA A 114 8.98 33.94 -4.01
N GLU A 115 10.28 34.18 -4.22
CA GLU A 115 11.28 33.11 -4.33
C GLU A 115 11.90 32.79 -2.97
N THR A 116 12.28 33.82 -2.24
CA THR A 116 13.01 33.70 -0.97
C THR A 116 12.12 33.87 0.26
N TYR A 117 10.88 34.33 0.08
CA TYR A 117 9.91 34.66 1.13
C TYR A 117 10.40 35.72 2.12
N LYS A 118 11.44 36.48 1.75
CA LYS A 118 11.97 37.58 2.55
C LYS A 118 11.03 38.78 2.46
N VAL A 119 10.86 39.45 3.59
CA VAL A 119 10.12 40.71 3.69
C VAL A 119 10.85 41.79 2.90
N LEU A 120 10.16 42.35 1.91
CA LEU A 120 10.62 43.48 1.10
C LEU A 120 10.11 44.81 1.64
N TYR A 121 8.91 44.82 2.22
CA TYR A 121 8.25 46.01 2.73
C TYR A 121 7.23 45.64 3.80
N GLU A 122 7.11 46.48 4.84
CA GLU A 122 6.05 46.40 5.84
C GLU A 122 5.53 47.81 6.20
N LYS A 123 4.23 47.90 6.47
CA LYS A 123 3.58 49.09 7.01
C LYS A 123 2.44 48.72 7.94
N GLU A 124 2.49 49.25 9.15
CA GLU A 124 1.37 49.18 10.10
C GLU A 124 0.20 50.04 9.59
N LEU A 125 -0.98 49.45 9.54
CA LEU A 125 -2.23 50.08 9.12
C LEU A 125 -3.08 50.46 10.37
N PRO A 126 -4.06 51.37 10.21
CA PRO A 126 -4.96 51.74 11.31
C PRO A 126 -5.71 50.55 11.94
N ASP A 127 -6.03 50.67 13.23
CA ASP A 127 -6.78 49.68 14.02
C ASP A 127 -8.30 49.81 13.88
N ASN A 128 -9.04 49.23 14.81
CA ASN A 128 -10.50 49.34 14.91
C ASN A 128 -11.25 48.79 13.68
N GLY A 129 -10.69 47.77 13.04
CA GLY A 129 -11.33 47.02 11.95
C GLY A 129 -11.41 47.74 10.59
N VAL A 130 -10.83 48.93 10.44
CA VAL A 130 -10.95 49.71 9.18
C VAL A 130 -10.03 49.21 8.06
N CYS A 131 -9.04 48.39 8.41
CA CYS A 131 -8.09 47.77 7.46
C CYS A 131 -8.02 46.25 7.61
N THR A 132 -9.01 45.61 8.26
CA THR A 132 -9.07 44.14 8.41
C THR A 132 -9.78 43.52 7.23
N THR A 133 -9.04 43.30 6.14
CA THR A 133 -9.57 42.57 4.97
C THR A 133 -9.83 41.11 5.32
N LYS A 134 -10.68 40.41 4.57
CA LYS A 134 -10.85 38.94 4.67
C LYS A 134 -10.34 38.19 3.44
N SER A 135 -10.28 38.86 2.31
CA SER A 135 -9.75 38.29 1.07
C SER A 135 -9.25 39.42 0.17
N LEU A 136 -8.27 39.09 -0.69
CA LEU A 136 -7.61 40.01 -1.60
C LEU A 136 -7.67 39.48 -3.02
N ALA A 137 -7.72 40.38 -4.00
CA ALA A 137 -7.61 40.04 -5.41
C ALA A 137 -6.73 41.06 -6.14
N TYR A 138 -5.66 40.59 -6.77
CA TYR A 138 -4.83 41.42 -7.64
C TYR A 138 -5.49 41.59 -9.01
N ASP A 139 -5.73 42.83 -9.42
CA ASP A 139 -6.27 43.18 -10.74
C ASP A 139 -5.16 43.71 -11.65
N ILE A 140 -4.80 42.87 -12.62
CA ILE A 140 -3.73 43.15 -13.58
C ILE A 140 -4.10 44.22 -14.61
N THR A 141 -5.38 44.61 -14.72
CA THR A 141 -5.84 45.58 -15.73
C THR A 141 -5.56 47.03 -15.34
N ASN A 142 -5.38 47.30 -14.05
CA ASN A 142 -5.13 48.63 -13.51
C ASN A 142 -4.03 48.66 -12.43
N ASP A 143 -3.33 47.55 -12.19
CA ASP A 143 -2.22 47.46 -11.23
C ASP A 143 -2.65 47.81 -9.79
N LYS A 144 -3.83 47.30 -9.39
CA LYS A 144 -4.42 47.53 -8.06
C LYS A 144 -4.80 46.21 -7.40
N ILE A 145 -4.84 46.21 -6.07
CA ILE A 145 -5.42 45.12 -5.30
C ILE A 145 -6.80 45.56 -4.84
N TYR A 146 -7.78 44.68 -4.91
CA TYR A 146 -9.07 44.88 -4.25
C TYR A 146 -9.15 43.98 -3.03
N GLY A 147 -9.85 44.44 -1.99
CA GLY A 147 -10.05 43.68 -0.77
C GLY A 147 -11.47 43.84 -0.24
N ILE A 148 -11.90 42.86 0.56
CA ILE A 148 -13.16 42.93 1.30
C ILE A 148 -12.82 43.24 2.74
N VAL A 149 -13.11 44.44 3.22
CA VAL A 149 -12.95 44.82 4.63
C VAL A 149 -14.20 44.40 5.40
N VAL A 150 -14.00 43.89 6.61
CA VAL A 150 -15.07 43.58 7.57
C VAL A 150 -14.83 44.39 8.84
N ASP A 151 -15.72 45.35 9.14
CA ASP A 151 -15.64 46.27 10.28
C ASP A 151 -16.64 45.89 11.38
N PHE A 152 -16.36 44.76 12.04
CA PHE A 152 -17.18 44.11 13.07
C PHE A 152 -18.54 43.57 12.59
N THR A 153 -19.40 44.45 12.05
CA THR A 153 -20.78 44.11 11.69
C THR A 153 -21.07 44.24 10.20
N ASP A 154 -20.38 45.12 9.49
CA ASP A 154 -20.60 45.34 8.08
C ASP A 154 -19.37 44.89 7.26
N SER A 155 -19.54 44.84 5.95
CA SER A 155 -18.45 44.57 5.02
C SER A 155 -18.57 45.44 3.78
N HIS A 156 -17.44 45.78 3.17
CA HIS A 156 -17.40 46.65 1.99
C HIS A 156 -16.16 46.39 1.13
N LEU A 157 -16.20 46.84 -0.12
CA LEU A 157 -15.07 46.77 -1.04
C LEU A 157 -14.09 47.93 -0.78
N VAL A 158 -12.80 47.63 -0.84
CA VAL A 158 -11.72 48.62 -0.91
C VAL A 158 -10.83 48.37 -2.13
N GLU A 159 -10.31 49.45 -2.69
CA GLU A 159 -9.15 49.46 -3.57
C GLU A 159 -7.90 49.72 -2.73
N ILE A 160 -6.83 48.98 -2.98
CA ILE A 160 -5.60 48.98 -2.20
C ILE A 160 -4.44 49.28 -3.13
N ASP A 161 -3.61 50.26 -2.76
CA ASP A 161 -2.35 50.50 -3.44
C ASP A 161 -1.35 49.38 -3.12
N PRO A 162 -0.87 48.59 -4.11
CA PRO A 162 0.00 47.45 -3.82
C PRO A 162 1.33 47.83 -3.16
N ALA A 163 1.85 49.03 -3.43
CA ALA A 163 3.14 49.47 -2.93
C ALA A 163 3.08 49.95 -1.47
N THR A 164 1.96 50.54 -1.06
CA THR A 164 1.83 51.18 0.27
C THR A 164 0.80 50.54 1.19
N GLY A 165 -0.09 49.69 0.68
CA GLY A 165 -1.21 49.13 1.43
C GLY A 165 -2.31 50.14 1.75
N ASP A 166 -2.28 51.35 1.18
CA ASP A 166 -3.30 52.36 1.43
C ASP A 166 -4.65 51.93 0.83
N MET A 167 -5.68 51.91 1.68
CA MET A 167 -7.02 51.45 1.31
C MET A 167 -7.96 52.63 1.04
N THR A 168 -8.63 52.60 -0.11
CA THR A 168 -9.67 53.54 -0.51
C THR A 168 -10.99 52.78 -0.64
N ARG A 169 -12.00 53.19 0.12
CA ARG A 169 -13.32 52.56 0.05
C ARG A 169 -13.98 52.73 -1.32
N VAL A 170 -14.63 51.68 -1.79
CA VAL A 170 -15.39 51.66 -3.05
C VAL A 170 -16.84 51.31 -2.75
N GLY A 171 -17.72 52.31 -2.82
CA GLY A 171 -19.15 52.13 -2.62
C GLY A 171 -19.61 52.04 -1.17
N ASP A 172 -20.89 51.69 -1.01
CA ASP A 172 -21.55 51.51 0.29
C ASP A 172 -21.25 50.14 0.92
N ASN A 173 -21.79 49.89 2.12
CA ASN A 173 -21.71 48.57 2.74
C ASN A 173 -22.47 47.54 1.90
N PHE A 174 -21.94 46.32 1.83
CA PHE A 174 -22.70 45.17 1.40
C PHE A 174 -23.88 44.92 2.35
N ASP A 175 -24.87 44.14 1.89
CA ASP A 175 -25.95 43.68 2.77
C ASP A 175 -25.35 42.90 3.96
N ARG A 176 -25.66 43.33 5.18
CA ARG A 176 -25.14 42.75 6.43
C ARG A 176 -25.46 41.27 6.63
N ASN A 177 -26.46 40.74 5.92
CA ASN A 177 -26.80 39.32 5.99
C ASN A 177 -25.91 38.45 5.08
N LEU A 178 -25.22 39.08 4.13
CA LEU A 178 -24.36 38.41 3.17
C LEU A 178 -22.93 38.34 3.70
N ARG A 179 -22.39 37.13 3.81
CA ARG A 179 -21.01 36.90 4.26
C ARG A 179 -20.12 36.67 3.05
N PHE A 180 -19.43 37.71 2.61
CA PHE A 180 -18.44 37.62 1.54
C PHE A 180 -17.17 36.94 2.07
N LYS A 181 -16.83 35.78 1.50
CA LYS A 181 -15.74 34.92 2.01
C LYS A 181 -14.48 34.96 1.17
N THR A 182 -14.60 35.18 -0.13
CA THR A 182 -13.47 35.12 -1.06
C THR A 182 -13.47 36.35 -1.97
N LEU A 183 -12.37 36.59 -2.66
CA LEU A 183 -12.31 37.55 -3.75
C LEU A 183 -11.34 37.06 -4.82
N VAL A 184 -11.74 37.15 -6.10
CA VAL A 184 -10.85 36.89 -7.23
C VAL A 184 -11.08 37.93 -8.32
N SER A 185 -10.01 38.35 -8.99
CA SER A 185 -10.08 39.20 -10.18
C SER A 185 -9.71 38.37 -11.40
N THR A 186 -10.53 38.40 -12.44
CA THR A 186 -10.31 37.69 -13.71
C THR A 186 -9.31 38.42 -14.61
N ASN A 187 -8.86 37.78 -15.70
CA ASN A 187 -7.90 38.39 -16.64
C ASN A 187 -8.39 39.69 -17.30
N ASN A 188 -9.71 39.92 -17.35
CA ASN A 188 -10.31 41.15 -17.86
C ASN A 188 -10.76 42.10 -16.73
N GLY A 189 -10.32 41.87 -15.49
CA GLY A 189 -10.55 42.76 -14.36
C GLY A 189 -11.96 42.70 -13.75
N MET A 190 -12.74 41.65 -14.01
CA MET A 190 -14.01 41.43 -13.31
C MET A 190 -13.78 40.76 -11.95
N LEU A 191 -14.40 41.29 -10.90
CA LEU A 191 -14.34 40.76 -9.54
C LEU A 191 -15.48 39.78 -9.26
N TYR A 192 -15.14 38.67 -8.61
CA TYR A 192 -16.08 37.65 -8.16
C TYR A 192 -15.80 37.23 -6.72
N SER A 193 -16.84 36.79 -6.01
CA SER A 193 -16.78 36.34 -4.62
C SER A 193 -17.73 35.17 -4.40
N ILE A 194 -17.34 34.21 -3.56
CA ILE A 194 -18.26 33.26 -2.93
C ILE A 194 -18.83 33.93 -1.69
N VAL A 195 -20.16 34.01 -1.65
CA VAL A 195 -20.92 34.66 -0.60
C VAL A 195 -21.83 33.63 0.04
N ILE A 196 -21.87 33.60 1.37
CA ILE A 196 -22.75 32.71 2.12
C ILE A 196 -23.93 33.49 2.69
N ASP A 197 -25.14 33.04 2.35
CA ASP A 197 -26.41 33.52 2.88
C ASP A 197 -27.18 32.35 3.48
N SER A 198 -27.44 32.39 4.80
CA SER A 198 -28.27 31.38 5.48
C SER A 198 -27.86 29.92 5.21
N GLY A 199 -26.56 29.68 5.06
CA GLY A 199 -25.96 28.36 4.76
C GLY A 199 -25.82 28.02 3.28
N VAL A 200 -26.40 28.83 2.38
CA VAL A 200 -26.29 28.66 0.93
C VAL A 200 -25.07 29.41 0.40
N SER A 201 -24.20 28.72 -0.34
CA SER A 201 -23.08 29.33 -1.05
C SER A 201 -23.51 29.82 -2.43
N SER A 202 -23.23 31.08 -2.75
CA SER A 202 -23.60 31.75 -4.00
C SER A 202 -22.40 32.43 -4.64
N LEU A 203 -22.34 32.43 -5.97
CA LEU A 203 -21.39 33.26 -6.71
C LEU A 203 -21.96 34.66 -6.88
N TYR A 204 -21.18 35.68 -6.52
CA TYR A 204 -21.48 37.09 -6.76
C TYR A 204 -20.45 37.72 -7.68
N LYS A 205 -20.89 38.67 -8.48
CA LYS A 205 -20.05 39.57 -9.26
C LYS A 205 -20.06 40.94 -8.61
N ILE A 206 -18.89 41.56 -8.46
CA ILE A 206 -18.73 42.87 -7.82
C ILE A 206 -18.25 43.89 -8.85
N ARG A 207 -18.92 45.05 -8.91
CA ARG A 207 -18.55 46.14 -9.80
C ARG A 207 -17.53 47.06 -9.13
N LYS A 208 -16.36 47.20 -9.77
CA LYS A 208 -15.22 47.99 -9.26
C LYS A 208 -15.48 49.49 -9.09
N THR A 209 -16.44 50.05 -9.83
CA THR A 209 -16.65 51.51 -9.85
C THR A 209 -17.40 52.04 -8.63
N ASP A 210 -18.23 51.21 -8.00
CA ASP A 210 -19.14 51.63 -6.92
C ASP A 210 -19.45 50.51 -5.91
N GLY A 211 -18.69 49.41 -5.94
CA GLY A 211 -18.84 48.31 -4.98
C GLY A 211 -20.14 47.52 -5.12
N LEU A 212 -20.98 47.73 -6.14
CA LEU A 212 -22.25 47.01 -6.24
C LEU A 212 -22.01 45.51 -6.48
N ALA A 213 -22.52 44.67 -5.58
CA ALA A 213 -22.50 43.22 -5.69
C ALA A 213 -23.83 42.68 -6.22
N VAL A 214 -23.78 41.80 -7.22
CA VAL A 214 -24.96 41.16 -7.82
C VAL A 214 -24.77 39.65 -7.81
N LYS A 215 -25.77 38.92 -7.29
CA LYS A 215 -25.80 37.47 -7.31
C LYS A 215 -25.83 36.97 -8.75
N VAL A 216 -24.90 36.09 -9.11
CA VAL A 216 -24.89 35.37 -10.39
C VAL A 216 -25.86 34.20 -10.28
N ARG A 217 -25.58 33.27 -9.37
CA ARG A 217 -26.41 32.09 -9.06
C ARG A 217 -25.94 31.42 -7.76
N ASP A 218 -26.77 30.57 -7.18
CA ASP A 218 -26.33 29.60 -6.18
C ASP A 218 -25.32 28.62 -6.78
N ILE A 219 -24.31 28.25 -5.99
CA ILE A 219 -23.29 27.28 -6.42
C ILE A 219 -23.95 25.91 -6.55
N THR A 220 -23.65 25.23 -7.65
CA THR A 220 -24.02 23.83 -7.86
C THR A 220 -22.76 22.97 -7.92
N ALA A 221 -22.66 21.95 -7.08
CA ALA A 221 -21.51 21.06 -6.98
C ALA A 221 -21.95 19.66 -6.56
N LYS A 222 -21.18 18.64 -6.96
CA LYS A 222 -21.31 17.28 -6.41
C LYS A 222 -20.31 17.11 -5.27
N ASN A 223 -20.73 16.46 -4.18
CA ASN A 223 -19.84 15.99 -3.11
C ASN A 223 -19.21 14.62 -3.50
N LEU A 224 -18.35 14.05 -2.65
CA LEU A 224 -17.50 12.88 -2.93
C LEU A 224 -18.27 11.64 -3.41
N LEU A 225 -19.46 11.36 -2.86
CA LEU A 225 -20.24 10.15 -3.16
C LEU A 225 -21.42 10.38 -4.11
N GLY A 226 -21.41 11.48 -4.87
CA GLY A 226 -22.40 11.77 -5.90
C GLY A 226 -23.58 12.65 -5.44
N PRO A 227 -24.66 12.76 -6.24
CA PRO A 227 -25.66 13.83 -6.10
C PRO A 227 -26.55 13.76 -4.83
N GLY A 228 -26.52 12.64 -4.10
CA GLY A 228 -27.22 12.49 -2.82
C GLY A 228 -26.44 13.01 -1.62
N ASP A 229 -25.14 13.26 -1.77
CA ASP A 229 -24.27 13.85 -0.75
C ASP A 229 -24.17 15.36 -1.02
N TYR A 230 -24.73 16.18 -0.13
CA TYR A 230 -24.82 17.62 -0.36
C TYR A 230 -23.49 18.30 -0.04
N LEU A 231 -23.09 19.32 -0.80
CA LEU A 231 -21.90 20.10 -0.48
C LEU A 231 -22.16 20.97 0.75
N PHE A 232 -21.47 20.69 1.84
CA PHE A 232 -21.46 21.54 3.02
C PHE A 232 -20.32 22.57 2.94
N ASN A 233 -20.59 23.82 3.33
CA ASN A 233 -19.56 24.84 3.49
C ASN A 233 -19.56 25.28 4.95
N SER A 234 -18.47 25.01 5.68
CA SER A 234 -18.34 25.34 7.11
C SER A 234 -18.44 26.85 7.39
N GLY A 235 -18.18 27.68 6.39
CA GLY A 235 -18.15 29.13 6.53
C GLY A 235 -16.92 29.66 7.24
N THR A 236 -15.85 28.86 7.36
CA THR A 236 -14.52 29.29 7.84
C THR A 236 -13.77 30.05 6.74
N GLU A 237 -12.46 30.28 6.90
CA GLU A 237 -11.64 30.96 5.91
C GLU A 237 -11.43 30.10 4.66
N GLN A 238 -11.61 30.72 3.50
CA GLN A 238 -11.65 30.07 2.19
C GLN A 238 -11.02 31.01 1.17
N ALA A 239 -10.48 30.45 0.10
CA ALA A 239 -9.81 31.24 -0.92
C ALA A 239 -10.35 30.90 -2.31
N MET A 240 -10.58 31.95 -3.10
CA MET A 240 -10.67 31.82 -4.54
C MET A 240 -9.36 32.29 -5.17
N PHE A 241 -8.95 31.64 -6.24
CA PHE A 241 -7.73 31.96 -6.96
C PHE A 241 -7.90 31.67 -8.45
N LEU A 242 -7.05 32.27 -9.28
CA LEU A 242 -7.15 32.16 -10.73
C LEU A 242 -5.87 31.54 -11.29
N ASN A 243 -6.02 30.62 -12.23
CA ASN A 243 -4.94 30.28 -13.16
C ASN A 243 -4.97 31.32 -14.29
N ARG A 244 -3.98 32.22 -14.34
CA ARG A 244 -3.94 33.34 -15.28
C ARG A 244 -3.63 32.89 -16.70
N SER A 245 -2.99 31.74 -16.90
CA SER A 245 -2.74 31.16 -18.23
C SER A 245 -4.02 30.64 -18.89
N THR A 246 -4.93 30.04 -18.12
CA THR A 246 -6.17 29.45 -18.65
C THR A 246 -7.41 30.33 -18.44
N GLY A 247 -7.35 31.28 -17.50
CA GLY A 247 -8.48 32.10 -17.08
C GLY A 247 -9.48 31.37 -16.18
N LYS A 248 -9.18 30.14 -15.74
CA LYS A 248 -10.04 29.34 -14.86
C LYS A 248 -9.90 29.78 -13.40
N ALA A 249 -11.03 29.83 -12.70
CA ALA A 249 -11.09 30.14 -11.27
C ALA A 249 -11.24 28.87 -10.45
N TYR A 250 -10.59 28.86 -9.30
CA TYR A 250 -10.61 27.76 -8.34
C TYR A 250 -11.02 28.24 -6.97
N TRP A 251 -11.53 27.33 -6.16
CA TRP A 251 -12.03 27.59 -4.81
C TRP A 251 -11.66 26.44 -3.88
N ILE A 252 -11.01 26.76 -2.77
CA ILE A 252 -10.71 25.84 -1.67
C ILE A 252 -11.46 26.28 -0.41
N LEU A 253 -12.02 25.31 0.31
CA LEU A 253 -12.78 25.51 1.56
C LEU A 253 -12.65 24.29 2.48
N GLU A 254 -13.19 24.41 3.70
CA GLU A 254 -13.51 23.26 4.54
C GLU A 254 -14.95 22.80 4.27
N SER A 255 -15.10 21.49 4.13
CA SER A 255 -16.36 20.81 3.85
C SER A 255 -16.46 19.52 4.68
N ASN A 256 -17.58 18.82 4.54
CA ASN A 256 -17.76 17.48 5.06
C ASN A 256 -18.53 16.62 4.06
N SER A 257 -18.36 15.31 4.17
CA SER A 257 -19.24 14.34 3.53
C SER A 257 -20.08 13.71 4.63
N TYR A 258 -21.39 13.93 4.55
CA TYR A 258 -22.32 13.33 5.51
C TYR A 258 -22.32 11.81 5.40
N THR A 259 -22.16 11.31 4.18
CA THR A 259 -22.20 9.87 3.89
C THR A 259 -20.95 9.15 4.40
N LEU A 260 -19.79 9.82 4.37
CA LEU A 260 -18.52 9.27 4.88
C LEU A 260 -18.27 9.59 6.37
N ASP A 261 -19.10 10.44 6.98
CA ASP A 261 -18.89 10.97 8.33
C ASP A 261 -17.47 11.55 8.52
N SER A 262 -17.02 12.33 7.53
CA SER A 262 -15.64 12.83 7.46
C SER A 262 -15.54 14.27 6.97
N ASP A 263 -14.70 15.05 7.64
CA ASP A 263 -14.31 16.41 7.24
C ASP A 263 -13.16 16.39 6.23
N TYR A 264 -13.19 17.29 5.25
CA TYR A 264 -12.19 17.36 4.20
C TYR A 264 -12.16 18.73 3.51
N SER A 265 -11.09 19.03 2.75
CA SER A 265 -11.00 20.26 1.96
C SER A 265 -11.06 20.00 0.46
N PRO A 266 -12.19 20.28 -0.23
CA PRO A 266 -12.24 20.22 -1.68
C PRO A 266 -11.55 21.41 -2.33
N ILE A 267 -11.03 21.16 -3.54
CA ILE A 267 -10.64 22.19 -4.51
C ILE A 267 -11.58 22.05 -5.71
N PHE A 268 -12.34 23.11 -5.97
CA PHE A 268 -13.27 23.20 -7.09
C PHE A 268 -12.72 24.07 -8.21
N GLU A 269 -12.88 23.67 -9.47
CA GLU A 269 -12.94 24.60 -10.60
C GLU A 269 -14.34 25.23 -10.65
N VAL A 270 -14.42 26.55 -10.64
CA VAL A 270 -15.69 27.31 -10.59
C VAL A 270 -15.93 28.01 -11.92
N ASN A 271 -17.05 27.69 -12.57
CA ASN A 271 -17.51 28.42 -13.74
C ASN A 271 -18.16 29.74 -13.33
N LEU A 272 -17.48 30.84 -13.64
CA LEU A 272 -17.88 32.19 -13.24
C LEU A 272 -19.13 32.72 -13.97
N THR A 273 -19.66 31.99 -14.94
CA THR A 273 -20.85 32.37 -15.71
C THR A 273 -22.12 31.72 -15.18
N ASN A 274 -22.06 30.43 -14.82
CA ASN A 274 -23.23 29.66 -14.39
C ASN A 274 -23.19 29.20 -12.92
N ALA A 275 -22.09 29.46 -12.20
CA ALA A 275 -21.85 29.05 -10.82
C ALA A 275 -21.80 27.52 -10.61
N GLU A 276 -21.50 26.75 -11.65
CA GLU A 276 -21.21 25.33 -11.53
C GLU A 276 -19.77 25.13 -11.03
N ALA A 277 -19.61 24.32 -9.99
CA ALA A 277 -18.33 23.99 -9.36
C ALA A 277 -18.04 22.50 -9.54
N THR A 278 -16.94 22.19 -10.21
CA THR A 278 -16.48 20.81 -10.46
C THR A 278 -15.30 20.50 -9.56
N MET A 279 -15.40 19.46 -8.74
CA MET A 279 -14.29 19.07 -7.86
C MET A 279 -13.15 18.54 -8.71
N VAL A 280 -11.97 19.15 -8.58
CA VAL A 280 -10.75 18.76 -9.32
C VAL A 280 -9.73 18.10 -8.41
N SER A 281 -9.80 18.38 -7.11
CA SER A 281 -9.03 17.69 -6.07
C SER A 281 -9.72 17.74 -4.72
N TYR A 282 -9.30 16.92 -3.76
CA TYR A 282 -9.61 17.12 -2.35
C TYR A 282 -8.45 16.71 -1.45
N LEU A 283 -8.38 17.31 -0.26
CA LEU A 283 -7.49 16.93 0.81
C LEU A 283 -8.29 16.23 1.90
N SER A 284 -7.81 15.09 2.41
CA SER A 284 -8.48 14.32 3.47
C SER A 284 -8.48 14.99 4.85
N ARG A 285 -7.93 16.20 4.94
CA ARG A 285 -7.90 17.05 6.15
C ARG A 285 -8.44 18.41 5.77
N CYS A 286 -9.09 19.06 6.72
CA CYS A 286 -9.59 20.42 6.60
C CYS A 286 -8.48 21.47 6.80
N TYR A 287 -8.46 22.47 5.93
CA TYR A 287 -7.56 23.61 5.99
C TYR A 287 -8.37 24.90 5.88
N GLN A 288 -8.22 25.78 6.86
CA GLN A 288 -8.71 27.16 6.77
C GLN A 288 -7.70 27.97 5.98
N VAL A 289 -8.13 28.47 4.82
CA VAL A 289 -7.23 29.12 3.85
C VAL A 289 -7.70 30.53 3.54
N SER A 290 -7.03 31.55 4.08
CA SER A 290 -7.42 32.97 3.89
C SER A 290 -6.94 33.57 2.56
N GLY A 291 -6.04 32.89 1.86
CA GLY A 291 -5.54 33.30 0.55
C GLY A 291 -4.86 32.16 -0.19
N ALA A 292 -4.97 32.13 -1.51
CA ALA A 292 -4.33 31.13 -2.36
C ALA A 292 -3.99 31.71 -3.73
N TRP A 293 -3.00 31.12 -4.40
CA TRP A 293 -2.59 31.51 -5.74
C TRP A 293 -1.74 30.41 -6.41
N PHE A 294 -1.57 30.51 -7.72
CA PHE A 294 -0.48 29.84 -8.42
C PHE A 294 0.74 30.74 -8.45
N LYS A 295 1.93 30.20 -8.16
CA LYS A 295 3.19 30.92 -8.36
C LYS A 295 3.57 30.86 -9.84
N GLU A 296 2.81 31.59 -10.66
CA GLU A 296 2.98 31.62 -12.12
C GLU A 296 4.23 32.42 -12.52
N PRO A 297 4.94 32.03 -13.59
CA PRO A 297 6.04 32.81 -14.15
C PRO A 297 5.63 34.26 -14.50
N ASN A 298 6.63 35.14 -14.54
CA ASN A 298 6.44 36.51 -15.02
C ASN A 298 5.87 36.54 -16.45
N ASN A 299 5.15 37.61 -16.79
CA ASN A 299 4.58 37.77 -18.13
C ASN A 299 5.68 37.78 -19.20
N GLY A 300 5.56 36.91 -20.21
CA GLY A 300 6.57 36.71 -21.25
C GLY A 300 7.74 35.78 -20.89
N ALA A 301 7.75 35.19 -19.68
CA ALA A 301 8.71 34.15 -19.32
C ALA A 301 8.42 32.84 -20.09
N PRO A 302 9.41 31.98 -20.32
CA PRO A 302 9.23 30.84 -21.22
C PRO A 302 8.26 29.77 -20.74
N GLY A 303 7.62 29.05 -21.66
CA GLY A 303 6.93 27.80 -21.36
C GLY A 303 7.90 26.65 -21.02
N ILE A 304 7.35 25.44 -20.87
CA ILE A 304 8.13 24.23 -20.60
C ILE A 304 8.70 23.60 -21.88
N VAL A 305 9.71 22.74 -21.74
CA VAL A 305 10.24 21.94 -22.86
C VAL A 305 9.30 20.78 -23.22
N SER A 306 9.38 20.29 -24.47
CA SER A 306 8.71 19.07 -24.92
C SER A 306 9.73 18.04 -25.44
N ASP A 307 9.28 16.82 -25.73
CA ASP A 307 10.06 15.77 -26.41
C ASP A 307 11.40 15.45 -25.71
N PHE A 308 11.39 15.39 -24.38
CA PHE A 308 12.58 15.05 -23.58
C PHE A 308 13.03 13.61 -23.83
N GLN A 309 14.34 13.43 -24.07
CA GLN A 309 15.00 12.14 -24.20
C GLN A 309 16.44 12.21 -23.67
N PHE A 310 16.93 11.11 -23.11
CA PHE A 310 18.36 10.88 -22.91
C PHE A 310 18.86 10.00 -24.06
N VAL A 311 19.73 10.57 -24.90
CA VAL A 311 20.20 9.94 -26.15
C VAL A 311 21.60 9.40 -25.93
N THR A 312 21.74 8.08 -25.90
CA THR A 312 23.03 7.40 -25.73
C THR A 312 23.71 7.15 -27.09
N PRO A 313 25.04 7.04 -27.16
CA PRO A 313 25.76 6.70 -28.39
C PRO A 313 25.53 5.23 -28.80
N GLU A 314 25.31 4.35 -27.83
CA GLU A 314 25.00 2.94 -27.99
C GLU A 314 24.05 2.47 -26.87
N GLU A 315 23.40 1.33 -27.07
CA GLU A 315 22.50 0.75 -26.05
C GLU A 315 23.29 0.38 -24.79
N GLY A 316 22.74 0.69 -23.61
CA GLY A 316 23.39 0.41 -22.34
C GLY A 316 24.57 1.33 -21.98
N SER A 317 24.81 2.41 -22.73
CA SER A 317 25.82 3.39 -22.34
C SER A 317 25.35 4.24 -21.16
N ALA A 318 26.19 4.35 -20.12
CA ALA A 318 26.00 5.32 -19.04
C ALA A 318 26.36 6.76 -19.45
N SER A 319 26.85 6.95 -20.67
CA SER A 319 27.08 8.27 -21.27
C SER A 319 26.00 8.61 -22.30
N GLY A 320 25.63 9.87 -22.39
CA GLY A 320 24.64 10.32 -23.36
C GLY A 320 24.35 11.81 -23.32
N SER A 321 23.56 12.31 -24.26
CA SER A 321 23.14 13.71 -24.34
C SER A 321 21.70 13.87 -23.89
N ILE A 322 21.43 14.94 -23.16
CA ILE A 322 20.06 15.38 -22.88
C ILE A 322 19.54 16.11 -24.12
N GLN A 323 18.38 15.69 -24.62
CA GLN A 323 17.73 16.25 -25.80
C GLN A 323 16.28 16.62 -25.47
N PHE A 324 15.84 17.78 -25.93
CA PHE A 324 14.43 18.22 -25.84
C PHE A 324 14.15 19.38 -26.80
N ARG A 325 12.89 19.60 -27.12
CA ARG A 325 12.44 20.75 -27.91
C ARG A 325 12.15 21.95 -27.00
N LEU A 326 12.72 23.10 -27.37
CA LEU A 326 12.43 24.37 -26.72
C LEU A 326 11.05 24.89 -27.15
N PRO A 327 10.31 25.56 -26.26
CA PRO A 327 9.00 26.11 -26.59
C PRO A 327 9.09 27.23 -27.63
N GLU A 328 8.03 27.38 -28.42
CA GLU A 328 7.82 28.49 -29.36
C GLU A 328 7.02 29.65 -28.74
N ASN A 329 6.41 29.41 -27.58
CA ASN A 329 5.55 30.37 -26.89
C ASN A 329 6.02 30.60 -25.44
N ASP A 330 5.71 31.78 -24.92
CA ASP A 330 5.79 32.07 -23.50
C ASP A 330 4.83 31.18 -22.69
N TYR A 331 4.94 31.24 -21.36
CA TYR A 331 4.09 30.49 -20.43
C TYR A 331 2.58 30.72 -20.63
N ARG A 332 2.17 31.88 -21.17
CA ARG A 332 0.77 32.23 -21.41
C ARG A 332 0.30 31.90 -22.83
N GLY A 333 1.15 31.28 -23.65
CA GLY A 333 0.84 30.88 -25.02
C GLY A 333 1.06 31.97 -26.08
N ASN A 334 1.69 33.09 -25.73
CA ASN A 334 2.05 34.10 -26.73
C ASN A 334 3.35 33.71 -27.46
N PRO A 335 3.44 33.83 -28.79
CA PRO A 335 4.66 33.48 -29.54
C PRO A 335 5.89 34.30 -29.12
N PHE A 336 7.06 33.65 -29.08
CA PHE A 336 8.33 34.37 -28.97
C PHE A 336 8.61 35.14 -30.25
N THR A 337 9.00 36.41 -30.12
CA THR A 337 9.62 37.18 -31.20
C THR A 337 11.14 37.07 -31.02
N ASP A 338 11.81 36.30 -31.88
CA ASP A 338 13.28 36.13 -31.97
C ASP A 338 14.03 36.02 -30.62
N SER A 339 13.57 35.14 -29.73
CA SER A 339 14.17 34.97 -28.40
C SER A 339 15.11 33.76 -28.33
N ASN A 340 16.34 33.99 -27.87
CA ASN A 340 17.19 32.94 -27.35
C ASN A 340 16.79 32.63 -25.90
N LEU A 341 16.65 31.35 -25.59
CA LEU A 341 16.32 30.87 -24.26
C LEU A 341 17.58 30.34 -23.59
N LYS A 342 17.82 30.79 -22.36
CA LYS A 342 18.84 30.18 -21.49
C LYS A 342 18.28 28.89 -20.93
N ILE A 343 19.09 27.84 -21.00
CA ILE A 343 18.75 26.48 -20.59
C ILE A 343 19.59 26.15 -19.38
N LYS A 344 18.94 25.73 -18.30
CA LYS A 344 19.62 25.18 -17.14
C LYS A 344 19.05 23.80 -16.83
N VAL A 345 19.91 22.78 -16.84
CA VAL A 345 19.57 21.42 -16.41
C VAL A 345 20.42 21.07 -15.20
N VAL A 346 19.79 20.71 -14.10
CA VAL A 346 20.46 20.38 -12.83
C VAL A 346 20.02 19.02 -12.31
N GLU A 347 20.93 18.32 -11.65
CA GLU A 347 20.65 17.12 -10.86
C GLU A 347 21.11 17.37 -9.42
N GLY A 348 20.15 17.50 -8.50
CA GLY A 348 20.42 18.06 -7.18
C GLY A 348 21.06 19.45 -7.31
N ASP A 349 22.23 19.64 -6.72
CA ASP A 349 23.00 20.89 -6.80
C ASP A 349 23.95 20.96 -8.02
N LYS A 350 24.11 19.85 -8.76
CA LYS A 350 25.04 19.77 -9.90
C LYS A 350 24.39 20.35 -11.15
N VAL A 351 25.05 21.32 -11.78
CA VAL A 351 24.66 21.81 -13.11
C VAL A 351 25.22 20.87 -14.16
N LEU A 352 24.34 20.21 -14.91
CA LEU A 352 24.69 19.32 -16.02
C LEU A 352 24.75 20.08 -17.34
N VAL A 353 23.84 21.03 -17.54
CA VAL A 353 23.78 21.87 -18.76
C VAL A 353 23.54 23.31 -18.34
N ASP A 354 24.35 24.22 -18.87
CA ASP A 354 24.15 25.66 -18.87
C ASP A 354 24.41 26.17 -20.29
N ALA A 355 23.35 26.42 -21.04
CA ALA A 355 23.42 26.67 -22.47
C ALA A 355 22.43 27.77 -22.90
N THR A 356 22.51 28.15 -24.16
CA THR A 356 21.54 29.06 -24.78
C THR A 356 21.25 28.59 -26.19
N ALA A 357 19.98 28.52 -26.56
CA ALA A 357 19.57 28.16 -27.91
C ALA A 357 18.27 28.88 -28.31
N GLN A 358 17.99 28.90 -29.61
CA GLN A 358 16.85 29.59 -30.18
C GLN A 358 15.54 28.89 -29.80
N ALA A 359 14.53 29.66 -29.41
CA ALA A 359 13.17 29.15 -29.18
C ALA A 359 12.66 28.28 -30.35
N GLY A 360 11.83 27.29 -30.05
CA GLY A 360 11.27 26.35 -31.03
C GLY A 360 12.24 25.29 -31.57
N THR A 361 13.54 25.40 -31.32
CA THR A 361 14.53 24.45 -31.85
C THR A 361 14.65 23.19 -30.99
N LEU A 362 15.12 22.10 -31.61
CA LEU A 362 15.53 20.90 -30.89
C LEU A 362 16.92 21.15 -30.29
N PHE A 363 17.01 21.18 -28.97
CA PHE A 363 18.25 21.29 -28.24
C PHE A 363 18.82 19.90 -27.94
N LYS A 364 20.14 19.74 -28.06
CA LYS A 364 20.88 18.55 -27.64
C LYS A 364 22.16 19.02 -26.94
N SER A 365 22.39 18.51 -25.73
CA SER A 365 23.61 18.82 -24.96
C SER A 365 24.85 18.14 -25.55
N GLU A 366 26.03 18.56 -25.08
CA GLU A 366 27.22 17.70 -25.18
C GLU A 366 26.98 16.37 -24.45
N GLU A 367 27.81 15.37 -24.75
CA GLU A 367 27.76 14.07 -24.09
C GLU A 367 28.15 14.19 -22.61
N LEU A 368 27.30 13.65 -21.75
CA LEU A 368 27.48 13.62 -20.30
C LEU A 368 27.84 12.19 -19.89
N ALA A 369 28.92 12.04 -19.15
CA ALA A 369 29.21 10.78 -18.45
C ALA A 369 28.45 10.76 -17.12
N LEU A 370 27.51 9.83 -16.99
CA LEU A 370 26.67 9.65 -15.81
C LEU A 370 27.00 8.32 -15.11
N LEU A 371 26.37 8.08 -13.96
CA LEU A 371 26.45 6.78 -13.30
C LEU A 371 25.46 5.82 -13.97
N ASN A 372 25.68 4.52 -13.83
CA ASN A 372 24.71 3.53 -14.30
C ASN A 372 23.54 3.46 -13.30
N ASP A 373 22.58 4.38 -13.41
CA ASP A 373 21.49 4.52 -12.45
C ASP A 373 20.31 5.30 -13.04
N ASN A 374 19.22 5.40 -12.27
CA ASN A 374 18.17 6.38 -12.48
C ASN A 374 18.66 7.79 -12.14
N HIS A 375 18.50 8.69 -13.09
CA HIS A 375 18.79 10.10 -12.97
C HIS A 375 17.50 10.91 -12.97
N THR A 376 17.40 11.91 -12.11
CA THR A 376 16.28 12.86 -12.10
C THR A 376 16.81 14.28 -12.21
N VAL A 377 16.52 14.92 -13.34
CA VAL A 377 16.98 16.27 -13.66
C VAL A 377 15.86 17.28 -13.57
N SER A 378 16.16 18.48 -13.07
CA SER A 378 15.29 19.64 -13.14
C SER A 378 15.71 20.54 -14.29
N ILE A 379 14.76 20.92 -15.15
CA ILE A 379 14.97 21.71 -16.36
C ILE A 379 14.25 23.05 -16.17
N THR A 380 15.01 24.15 -16.28
CA THR A 380 14.48 25.51 -16.23
C THR A 380 14.92 26.29 -17.47
N LEU A 381 13.96 26.91 -18.14
CA LEU A 381 14.22 27.87 -19.21
C LEU A 381 14.07 29.29 -18.69
N SER A 382 14.88 30.23 -19.19
CA SER A 382 14.74 31.65 -18.84
C SER A 382 15.06 32.57 -20.02
N ASN A 383 14.50 33.78 -19.97
CA ASN A 383 14.79 34.89 -20.87
C ASN A 383 14.91 36.20 -20.06
N GLU A 384 14.90 37.35 -20.72
CA GLU A 384 14.99 38.65 -20.05
C GLU A 384 13.78 38.99 -19.15
N LYS A 385 12.63 38.33 -19.33
CA LYS A 385 11.43 38.50 -18.49
C LYS A 385 11.50 37.68 -17.20
N GLY A 386 12.33 36.64 -17.17
CA GLY A 386 12.55 35.79 -16.02
C GLY A 386 12.57 34.31 -16.37
N SER A 387 12.50 33.48 -15.34
CA SER A 387 12.44 32.03 -15.46
C SER A 387 11.01 31.56 -15.73
N GLY A 388 10.88 30.59 -16.63
CA GLY A 388 9.68 29.80 -16.81
C GLY A 388 9.50 28.75 -15.70
N PRO A 389 8.50 27.86 -15.81
CA PRO A 389 8.32 26.77 -14.86
C PRO A 389 9.53 25.83 -14.86
N THR A 390 9.86 25.28 -13.69
CA THR A 390 10.88 24.24 -13.54
C THR A 390 10.21 22.87 -13.55
N ILE A 391 10.59 22.01 -14.48
CA ILE A 391 10.03 20.66 -14.63
C ILE A 391 11.05 19.58 -14.30
N GLN A 392 10.59 18.39 -13.89
CA GLN A 392 11.47 17.27 -13.58
C GLN A 392 11.34 16.16 -14.61
N ARG A 393 12.46 15.56 -15.01
CA ARG A 393 12.49 14.41 -15.92
C ARG A 393 13.38 13.32 -15.34
N THR A 394 12.89 12.09 -15.37
CA THR A 394 13.62 10.91 -14.92
C THR A 394 13.97 10.04 -16.12
N PHE A 395 15.19 9.52 -16.14
CA PHE A 395 15.68 8.59 -17.16
C PHE A 395 16.75 7.69 -16.56
N TYR A 396 16.96 6.52 -17.16
CA TYR A 396 18.03 5.60 -16.77
C TYR A 396 19.23 5.80 -17.70
N ALA A 397 20.42 5.88 -17.14
CA ALA A 397 21.67 5.87 -17.91
C ALA A 397 22.33 4.50 -17.71
N GLY A 398 22.73 3.84 -18.80
CA GLY A 398 23.36 2.53 -18.77
C GLY A 398 22.39 1.33 -18.82
N TYR A 399 22.89 0.15 -18.47
CA TYR A 399 22.08 -1.08 -18.39
C TYR A 399 21.49 -1.26 -17.01
N ASP A 400 20.19 -1.52 -16.98
CA ASP A 400 19.44 -1.80 -15.76
C ASP A 400 19.74 -3.22 -15.24
N LEU A 401 19.39 -3.45 -13.98
CA LEU A 401 19.40 -4.81 -13.43
C LEU A 401 18.22 -5.59 -14.03
N PRO A 402 18.44 -6.85 -14.45
CA PRO A 402 17.40 -7.67 -15.08
C PRO A 402 16.21 -7.86 -14.15
N ALA A 403 14.98 -7.76 -14.68
CA ALA A 403 13.76 -8.00 -13.92
C ALA A 403 13.65 -9.46 -13.44
N ALA A 404 12.56 -9.78 -12.71
CA ALA A 404 12.32 -11.13 -12.24
C ALA A 404 12.15 -12.08 -13.44
N PRO A 405 12.70 -13.31 -13.37
CA PRO A 405 12.36 -14.35 -14.33
C PRO A 405 10.85 -14.57 -14.38
N THR A 406 10.33 -14.99 -15.53
CA THR A 406 8.90 -15.25 -15.70
C THR A 406 8.65 -16.72 -16.02
N ASN A 407 7.37 -17.14 -16.05
CA ASN A 407 6.97 -18.51 -16.39
C ASN A 407 7.75 -19.59 -15.62
N VAL A 408 7.91 -19.39 -14.30
CA VAL A 408 8.61 -20.34 -13.43
C VAL A 408 7.77 -21.60 -13.30
N GLN A 409 8.35 -22.75 -13.64
CA GLN A 409 7.70 -24.06 -13.54
C GLN A 409 8.60 -25.01 -12.76
N LEU A 410 8.02 -25.67 -11.76
CA LEU A 410 8.69 -26.71 -11.00
C LEU A 410 8.01 -28.06 -11.29
N SER A 411 8.83 -29.02 -11.71
CA SER A 411 8.43 -30.39 -11.95
C SER A 411 9.33 -31.33 -11.16
N TYR A 412 8.90 -32.57 -10.95
CA TYR A 412 9.69 -33.57 -10.27
C TYR A 412 9.36 -34.98 -10.76
N GLU A 413 10.38 -35.84 -10.71
CA GLU A 413 10.25 -37.29 -10.84
C GLU A 413 10.97 -37.91 -9.65
N GLU A 414 10.22 -38.62 -8.80
CA GLU A 414 10.68 -39.08 -7.49
C GLU A 414 11.25 -37.93 -6.65
N LEU A 415 12.55 -37.94 -6.33
CA LEU A 415 13.25 -36.88 -5.60
C LEU A 415 14.04 -35.93 -6.50
N THR A 416 13.99 -36.11 -7.82
CA THR A 416 14.68 -35.24 -8.77
C THR A 416 13.75 -34.12 -9.21
N THR A 417 14.06 -32.89 -8.80
CA THR A 417 13.31 -31.69 -9.21
C THR A 417 13.95 -31.02 -10.41
N THR A 418 13.14 -30.56 -11.35
CA THR A 418 13.56 -29.71 -12.48
C THR A 418 12.76 -28.42 -12.48
N LEU A 419 13.49 -27.30 -12.38
CA LEU A 419 13.00 -25.94 -12.38
C LEU A 419 13.31 -25.29 -13.73
N THR A 420 12.32 -24.70 -14.39
CA THR A 420 12.51 -23.95 -15.64
C THR A 420 11.89 -22.56 -15.53
N TRP A 421 12.41 -21.58 -16.28
CA TRP A 421 11.89 -20.22 -16.34
C TRP A 421 12.18 -19.57 -17.70
N GLU A 422 11.64 -18.38 -17.90
CA GLU A 422 11.95 -17.49 -19.03
C GLU A 422 12.79 -16.30 -18.57
N ALA A 423 13.80 -15.96 -19.36
CA ALA A 423 14.69 -14.84 -19.10
C ALA A 423 13.92 -13.50 -19.15
N PRO A 424 14.23 -12.55 -18.26
CA PRO A 424 13.65 -11.22 -18.33
C PRO A 424 14.14 -10.52 -19.61
N THR A 425 13.27 -9.71 -20.22
CA THR A 425 13.59 -8.91 -21.42
C THR A 425 13.77 -7.42 -21.13
N ILE A 426 13.42 -6.98 -19.91
CA ILE A 426 13.53 -5.61 -19.41
C ILE A 426 14.10 -5.60 -18.00
N GLY A 427 14.57 -4.44 -17.56
CA GLY A 427 15.10 -4.27 -16.21
C GLY A 427 14.04 -3.97 -15.16
N VAL A 428 14.45 -3.98 -13.90
CA VAL A 428 13.58 -3.70 -12.73
C VAL A 428 12.98 -2.30 -12.75
N ASN A 429 13.63 -1.34 -13.42
CA ASN A 429 13.17 0.03 -13.63
C ASN A 429 12.51 0.22 -15.02
N GLY A 430 12.34 -0.85 -15.79
CA GLY A 430 11.80 -0.82 -17.15
C GLY A 430 12.78 -0.32 -18.22
N ALA A 431 14.06 -0.14 -17.87
CA ALA A 431 15.11 0.26 -18.79
C ALA A 431 15.77 -0.95 -19.48
N PRO A 432 16.55 -0.74 -20.57
CA PRO A 432 17.24 -1.80 -21.28
C PRO A 432 18.21 -2.59 -20.39
N ILE A 433 18.41 -3.86 -20.71
CA ILE A 433 19.29 -4.78 -19.99
C ILE A 433 20.26 -5.45 -20.95
N ASP A 434 21.43 -5.83 -20.45
CA ASP A 434 22.41 -6.61 -21.23
C ASP A 434 22.02 -8.08 -21.24
N GLN A 435 21.16 -8.47 -22.18
CA GLN A 435 20.61 -9.83 -22.27
C GLN A 435 21.68 -10.93 -22.42
N GLU A 436 22.83 -10.62 -22.99
CA GLU A 436 23.92 -11.59 -23.20
C GLU A 436 24.65 -11.92 -21.88
N ASN A 437 24.66 -10.97 -20.95
CA ASN A 437 25.42 -11.06 -19.71
C ASN A 437 24.59 -11.39 -18.47
N ILE A 438 23.27 -11.58 -18.59
CA ILE A 438 22.40 -12.08 -17.50
C ILE A 438 22.82 -13.49 -17.08
N TYR A 439 22.80 -13.77 -15.79
CA TYR A 439 22.92 -15.11 -15.22
C TYR A 439 22.00 -15.25 -14.01
N TYR A 440 21.87 -16.46 -13.47
CA TYR A 440 20.94 -16.76 -12.40
C TYR A 440 21.63 -17.33 -11.17
N LYS A 441 21.07 -16.99 -10.02
CA LYS A 441 21.35 -17.64 -8.73
C LYS A 441 20.08 -18.33 -8.26
N VAL A 442 20.17 -19.63 -7.98
CA VAL A 442 19.05 -20.43 -7.49
C VAL A 442 19.27 -20.74 -6.01
N ILE A 443 18.29 -20.37 -5.19
CA ILE A 443 18.27 -20.64 -3.76
C ILE A 443 17.12 -21.61 -3.47
N ARG A 444 17.44 -22.73 -2.86
CA ARG A 444 16.45 -23.68 -2.34
C ARG A 444 16.14 -23.34 -0.89
N MET A 445 14.86 -23.17 -0.58
CA MET A 445 14.31 -23.22 0.77
C MET A 445 13.98 -24.65 1.15
N ASN A 446 14.35 -25.05 2.36
CA ASN A 446 13.87 -26.24 3.01
C ASN A 446 12.98 -25.82 4.19
N GLY A 447 11.67 -26.05 4.09
CA GLY A 447 10.66 -25.59 5.05
C GLY A 447 10.29 -24.11 4.89
N LEU A 448 9.20 -23.70 5.55
CA LEU A 448 8.75 -22.30 5.50
C LEU A 448 9.72 -21.37 6.26
N PRO A 449 10.08 -20.20 5.70
CA PRO A 449 10.91 -19.21 6.41
C PRO A 449 10.35 -18.80 7.77
N THR A 450 9.03 -18.68 7.86
CA THR A 450 8.30 -18.30 9.09
C THR A 450 8.28 -19.43 10.15
N ALA A 451 8.62 -20.65 9.77
CA ALA A 451 8.68 -21.83 10.63
C ALA A 451 10.12 -22.34 10.86
N GLY A 452 11.12 -21.48 10.61
CA GLY A 452 12.53 -21.82 10.81
C GLY A 452 13.16 -22.62 9.67
N GLY A 453 12.59 -22.53 8.46
CA GLY A 453 13.17 -23.11 7.25
C GLY A 453 14.57 -22.58 6.94
N THR A 454 15.35 -23.37 6.22
CA THR A 454 16.76 -23.07 5.90
C THR A 454 16.92 -22.71 4.42
N GLN A 455 17.88 -21.83 4.13
CA GLN A 455 18.22 -21.39 2.78
C GLN A 455 19.55 -21.99 2.36
N THR A 456 19.59 -22.56 1.16
CA THR A 456 20.82 -23.08 0.55
C THR A 456 20.94 -22.53 -0.86
N VAL A 457 22.09 -21.93 -1.19
CA VAL A 457 22.40 -21.60 -2.58
C VAL A 457 22.77 -22.91 -3.29
N VAL A 458 21.97 -23.29 -4.29
CA VAL A 458 22.09 -24.58 -4.99
C VAL A 458 22.63 -24.42 -6.41
N ALA A 459 22.55 -23.21 -6.97
CA ALA A 459 23.24 -22.83 -8.21
C ALA A 459 23.67 -21.37 -8.17
N GLU A 460 24.85 -21.07 -8.72
CA GLU A 460 25.35 -19.71 -8.93
C GLU A 460 25.91 -19.60 -10.35
N ASN A 461 25.88 -18.39 -10.92
CA ASN A 461 26.43 -18.11 -12.25
C ASN A 461 25.80 -18.96 -13.37
N LEU A 462 24.55 -19.36 -13.20
CA LEU A 462 23.84 -20.21 -14.15
C LEU A 462 23.38 -19.39 -15.37
N LYS A 463 23.78 -19.78 -16.57
CA LYS A 463 23.35 -19.11 -17.82
C LYS A 463 22.10 -19.72 -18.44
N GLU A 464 21.85 -20.99 -18.15
CA GLU A 464 20.67 -21.70 -18.64
C GLU A 464 19.42 -21.29 -17.85
N CYS A 465 18.26 -21.30 -18.50
CA CYS A 465 16.99 -21.06 -17.82
C CYS A 465 16.35 -22.36 -17.31
N THR A 466 17.19 -23.26 -16.79
CA THR A 466 16.81 -24.54 -16.21
C THR A 466 17.78 -24.94 -15.12
N PHE A 467 17.28 -25.59 -14.07
CA PHE A 467 18.10 -26.15 -13.00
C PHE A 467 17.50 -27.47 -12.52
N THR A 468 18.35 -28.48 -12.34
CA THR A 468 17.93 -29.81 -11.87
C THR A 468 18.79 -30.24 -10.70
N GLU A 469 18.16 -30.79 -9.67
CA GLU A 469 18.85 -31.42 -8.54
C GLU A 469 18.07 -32.61 -7.99
N THR A 470 18.77 -33.49 -7.27
CA THR A 470 18.17 -34.59 -6.51
C THR A 470 18.14 -34.22 -5.03
N LEU A 471 16.95 -34.26 -4.44
CA LEU A 471 16.70 -33.87 -3.06
C LEU A 471 17.05 -35.00 -2.07
N PRO A 472 17.33 -34.66 -0.79
CA PRO A 472 17.45 -35.63 0.28
C PRO A 472 16.17 -36.47 0.49
N ASP A 473 16.34 -37.63 1.12
CA ASP A 473 15.25 -38.58 1.40
C ASP A 473 14.27 -38.09 2.48
N ASP A 474 14.66 -37.15 3.33
CA ASP A 474 13.84 -36.62 4.42
C ASP A 474 12.68 -35.78 3.89
N MET A 475 11.46 -36.05 4.37
CA MET A 475 10.27 -35.31 3.98
C MET A 475 10.37 -33.83 4.35
N CYS A 476 10.30 -32.96 3.35
CA CYS A 476 10.42 -31.52 3.52
C CYS A 476 9.61 -30.75 2.47
N LEU A 477 9.19 -29.54 2.84
CA LEU A 477 8.70 -28.55 1.89
C LEU A 477 9.88 -27.90 1.17
N TYR A 478 9.80 -27.78 -0.14
CA TYR A 478 10.78 -27.14 -1.00
C TYR A 478 10.16 -25.99 -1.77
N ILE A 479 10.89 -24.86 -1.80
CA ILE A 479 10.56 -23.67 -2.59
C ILE A 479 11.87 -23.19 -3.22
N TYR A 480 11.87 -22.89 -4.51
CA TYR A 480 13.04 -22.36 -5.21
C TYR A 480 12.85 -20.87 -5.48
N TYR A 481 13.87 -20.08 -5.16
CA TYR A 481 13.98 -18.69 -5.57
C TYR A 481 15.02 -18.55 -6.66
N ILE A 482 14.68 -17.83 -7.72
CA ILE A 482 15.55 -17.56 -8.87
C ILE A 482 15.80 -16.06 -8.91
N TYR A 483 17.03 -15.66 -8.67
CA TYR A 483 17.48 -14.28 -8.82
C TYR A 483 18.07 -14.11 -10.20
N SER A 484 17.58 -13.14 -10.96
CA SER A 484 18.32 -12.61 -12.11
C SER A 484 19.51 -11.81 -11.61
N MET A 485 20.67 -11.97 -12.24
CA MET A 485 21.93 -11.35 -11.83
C MET A 485 22.59 -10.66 -13.01
N TYR A 486 23.25 -9.54 -12.74
CA TYR A 486 24.08 -8.83 -13.70
C TYR A 486 25.25 -8.14 -12.97
N ASN A 487 26.48 -8.27 -13.50
CA ASN A 487 27.69 -7.68 -12.92
C ASN A 487 27.90 -7.87 -11.40
N GLY A 488 27.48 -9.01 -10.86
CA GLY A 488 27.61 -9.32 -9.42
C GLY A 488 26.46 -8.80 -8.55
N GLU A 489 25.48 -8.10 -9.14
CA GLU A 489 24.34 -7.52 -8.43
C GLU A 489 23.06 -8.33 -8.66
N GLU A 490 22.18 -8.32 -7.64
CA GLU A 490 20.88 -8.98 -7.66
C GLU A 490 19.84 -8.09 -8.32
N GLY A 491 19.27 -8.55 -9.43
CA GLY A 491 18.09 -7.97 -10.06
C GLY A 491 16.79 -8.51 -9.44
N GLY A 492 15.79 -8.72 -10.28
CA GLY A 492 14.49 -9.24 -9.85
C GLY A 492 14.54 -10.71 -9.43
N ILE A 493 13.59 -11.07 -8.56
CA ILE A 493 13.45 -12.41 -7.97
C ILE A 493 12.11 -13.03 -8.37
N ALA A 494 12.13 -14.29 -8.76
CA ALA A 494 10.95 -15.12 -8.91
C ALA A 494 11.03 -16.35 -7.99
N HIS A 495 9.91 -17.03 -7.78
CA HIS A 495 9.87 -18.27 -7.01
C HIS A 495 9.03 -19.34 -7.69
N SER A 496 9.34 -20.61 -7.40
CA SER A 496 8.54 -21.75 -7.82
C SER A 496 7.24 -21.86 -7.03
N SER A 497 6.37 -22.77 -7.48
CA SER A 497 5.35 -23.34 -6.60
C SER A 497 5.99 -24.12 -5.44
N ASP A 498 5.20 -24.34 -4.40
CA ASP A 498 5.54 -25.14 -3.23
C ASP A 498 5.44 -26.64 -3.56
N VAL A 499 6.39 -27.45 -3.10
CA VAL A 499 6.30 -28.90 -3.21
C VAL A 499 6.83 -29.60 -1.95
N VAL A 500 6.06 -30.55 -1.41
CA VAL A 500 6.52 -31.42 -0.33
C VAL A 500 7.12 -32.69 -0.95
N LEU A 501 8.40 -32.97 -0.75
CA LEU A 501 9.05 -34.18 -1.29
C LEU A 501 9.87 -34.89 -0.21
N GLY A 502 10.02 -36.20 -0.40
CA GLY A 502 10.73 -37.09 0.51
C GLY A 502 10.26 -38.54 0.34
N THR A 503 10.87 -39.44 1.09
CA THR A 503 10.55 -40.87 1.05
C THR A 503 9.14 -41.13 1.61
N PRO A 504 8.31 -41.96 0.95
CA PRO A 504 7.01 -42.37 1.48
C PRO A 504 7.09 -42.97 2.89
N LEU A 505 6.16 -42.57 3.76
CA LEU A 505 6.12 -42.94 5.16
C LEU A 505 5.43 -44.29 5.34
N ASN A 506 5.81 -45.03 6.39
CA ASN A 506 5.22 -46.33 6.72
C ASN A 506 4.34 -46.21 7.98
N PRO A 507 3.10 -46.72 7.97
CA PRO A 507 2.30 -46.84 9.19
C PRO A 507 2.94 -47.75 10.25
N PRO A 508 2.77 -47.50 11.57
CA PRO A 508 1.95 -46.43 12.13
C PRO A 508 2.63 -45.06 12.07
N TYR A 509 1.91 -44.07 11.54
CA TYR A 509 2.37 -42.69 11.34
C TYR A 509 1.37 -41.68 11.93
N GLY A 510 1.83 -40.45 12.22
CA GLY A 510 1.00 -39.36 12.71
C GLY A 510 1.00 -39.17 14.23
N GLY A 511 0.05 -38.39 14.72
CA GLY A 511 -0.15 -37.96 16.10
C GLY A 511 -0.57 -36.49 16.19
N MET A 512 -0.36 -35.89 17.36
CA MET A 512 -0.44 -34.44 17.54
C MET A 512 0.71 -33.75 16.80
N PHE A 513 0.43 -32.59 16.18
CA PHE A 513 1.49 -31.71 15.71
C PHE A 513 2.30 -31.21 16.92
N THR A 514 3.62 -31.35 16.86
CA THR A 514 4.55 -30.86 17.89
C THR A 514 5.17 -29.53 17.51
N SER A 515 5.22 -29.24 16.21
CA SER A 515 5.72 -28.00 15.63
C SER A 515 4.99 -27.68 14.32
N PRO A 516 5.01 -26.42 13.84
CA PRO A 516 4.49 -26.07 12.51
C PRO A 516 5.10 -26.91 11.38
N ASN A 517 6.37 -27.35 11.54
CA ASN A 517 7.05 -28.16 10.53
C ASN A 517 6.38 -29.53 10.34
N ASP A 518 5.71 -30.09 11.35
CA ASP A 518 5.00 -31.37 11.22
C ASP A 518 3.80 -31.25 10.26
N MET A 519 3.26 -30.04 10.08
CA MET A 519 2.24 -29.75 9.09
C MET A 519 2.90 -29.35 7.76
N PHE A 520 3.67 -28.25 7.75
CA PHE A 520 4.14 -27.64 6.51
C PHE A 520 5.14 -28.50 5.73
N ASN A 521 5.97 -29.31 6.40
CA ASN A 521 6.95 -30.15 5.71
C ASN A 521 6.37 -31.48 5.23
N TYR A 522 5.13 -31.82 5.60
CA TYR A 522 4.55 -33.15 5.35
C TYR A 522 3.25 -33.09 4.56
N TYR A 523 2.41 -32.07 4.80
CA TYR A 523 1.11 -31.94 4.17
C TYR A 523 1.15 -30.98 2.99
N THR A 524 0.46 -31.34 1.91
CA THR A 524 0.22 -30.44 0.78
C THR A 524 -1.04 -29.64 1.08
N LEU A 525 -0.92 -28.31 1.08
CA LEU A 525 -2.02 -27.38 1.36
C LEU A 525 -2.44 -26.72 0.05
N ILE A 526 -3.72 -26.75 -0.28
CA ILE A 526 -4.25 -26.25 -1.55
C ILE A 526 -5.41 -25.29 -1.25
N ASP A 527 -5.25 -24.06 -1.72
CA ASP A 527 -6.34 -23.08 -1.92
C ASP A 527 -6.95 -23.36 -3.30
N ALA A 528 -8.04 -24.13 -3.37
CA ALA A 528 -8.55 -24.60 -4.67
C ALA A 528 -9.50 -23.60 -5.33
N ASN A 529 -10.21 -22.78 -4.53
CA ASN A 529 -11.10 -21.74 -5.03
C ASN A 529 -10.38 -20.41 -5.34
N GLY A 530 -9.12 -20.25 -4.92
CA GLY A 530 -8.28 -19.09 -5.17
C GLY A 530 -8.70 -17.84 -4.38
N ASP A 531 -9.33 -18.01 -3.22
CA ASP A 531 -9.85 -16.89 -2.42
C ASP A 531 -8.84 -16.31 -1.42
N GLY A 532 -7.65 -16.92 -1.30
CA GLY A 532 -6.59 -16.53 -0.39
C GLY A 532 -6.71 -17.11 1.03
N TYR A 533 -7.69 -17.97 1.28
CA TYR A 533 -7.88 -18.74 2.50
C TYR A 533 -7.53 -20.21 2.27
N SER A 534 -6.87 -20.83 3.24
CA SER A 534 -6.54 -22.26 3.23
C SER A 534 -6.15 -22.70 4.63
N TRP A 535 -5.81 -23.98 4.77
CA TRP A 535 -5.34 -24.58 6.01
C TRP A 535 -4.07 -23.90 6.55
N ARG A 536 -4.02 -23.71 7.87
CA ARG A 536 -2.89 -23.11 8.59
C ARG A 536 -2.56 -23.93 9.82
N TYR A 537 -1.39 -23.70 10.40
CA TYR A 537 -1.03 -24.26 11.70
C TYR A 537 -1.41 -23.28 12.81
N ASP A 538 -2.11 -23.78 13.83
CA ASP A 538 -2.31 -23.06 15.09
C ASP A 538 -1.42 -23.63 16.19
N GLY A 539 -0.52 -22.80 16.70
CA GLY A 539 0.44 -23.18 17.74
C GLY A 539 -0.18 -23.33 19.14
N GLU A 540 -1.30 -22.68 19.41
CA GLU A 540 -1.95 -22.73 20.74
C GLU A 540 -2.62 -24.09 20.96
N THR A 541 -3.40 -24.53 19.97
CA THR A 541 -4.09 -25.83 20.03
C THR A 541 -3.30 -26.97 19.40
N ARG A 542 -2.18 -26.67 18.72
CA ARG A 542 -1.37 -27.63 17.96
C ARG A 542 -2.22 -28.39 16.92
N SER A 543 -3.01 -27.64 16.16
CA SER A 543 -3.96 -28.16 15.17
C SER A 543 -3.72 -27.56 13.79
N ALA A 544 -4.21 -28.27 12.76
CA ALA A 544 -4.50 -27.66 11.48
C ALA A 544 -5.83 -26.90 11.61
N VAL A 545 -5.82 -25.62 11.25
CA VAL A 545 -6.98 -24.73 11.34
C VAL A 545 -7.33 -24.18 9.97
N TYR A 546 -8.62 -24.19 9.64
CA TYR A 546 -9.17 -23.42 8.53
C TYR A 546 -9.92 -22.22 9.09
N VAL A 547 -9.75 -21.05 8.48
CA VAL A 547 -10.44 -19.82 8.88
C VAL A 547 -11.39 -19.43 7.76
N TYR A 548 -12.67 -19.26 8.09
CA TYR A 548 -13.71 -18.97 7.12
C TYR A 548 -13.48 -17.70 6.28
N ASN A 549 -14.09 -17.71 5.09
CA ASN A 549 -14.28 -16.54 4.25
C ASN A 549 -15.72 -15.99 4.44
N GLN A 550 -15.86 -14.67 4.54
CA GLN A 550 -17.17 -14.01 4.69
C GLN A 550 -18.00 -14.02 3.40
N PHE A 551 -17.35 -14.13 2.24
CA PHE A 551 -17.96 -13.88 0.94
C PHE A 551 -18.09 -15.12 0.06
N LEU A 552 -17.18 -16.08 0.19
CA LEU A 552 -17.09 -17.29 -0.65
C LEU A 552 -17.13 -18.57 0.20
N PRO A 553 -17.71 -19.67 -0.30
CA PRO A 553 -17.66 -20.98 0.34
C PRO A 553 -16.24 -21.57 0.23
N ALA A 554 -15.88 -22.43 1.18
CA ALA A 554 -14.61 -23.14 1.24
C ALA A 554 -14.53 -24.27 0.19
N ASP A 555 -13.33 -24.51 -0.34
CA ASP A 555 -13.03 -25.62 -1.27
C ASP A 555 -11.55 -26.04 -1.11
N ASP A 556 -11.07 -26.15 0.13
CA ASP A 556 -9.63 -26.12 0.43
C ASP A 556 -9.13 -27.42 1.06
N TRP A 557 -7.96 -27.87 0.61
CA TRP A 557 -7.49 -29.23 0.85
C TRP A 557 -6.21 -29.25 1.68
N MET A 558 -6.16 -30.16 2.65
CA MET A 558 -4.95 -30.58 3.34
C MET A 558 -4.72 -32.06 3.07
N ILE A 559 -3.76 -32.37 2.20
CA ILE A 559 -3.47 -33.72 1.72
C ILE A 559 -2.24 -34.25 2.44
N SER A 560 -2.30 -35.51 2.90
CA SER A 560 -1.26 -36.19 3.68
C SER A 560 0.09 -36.25 2.93
N PRO A 561 1.19 -36.56 3.63
CA PRO A 561 2.39 -37.05 2.98
C PRO A 561 2.12 -38.37 2.23
N PRO A 562 3.02 -38.82 1.33
CA PRO A 562 2.96 -40.14 0.70
C PRO A 562 3.07 -41.26 1.74
N LEU A 563 2.18 -42.25 1.65
CA LEU A 563 2.11 -43.38 2.58
C LEU A 563 2.26 -44.71 1.83
N ASN A 564 3.22 -45.54 2.24
CA ASN A 564 3.36 -46.90 1.73
C ASN A 564 2.32 -47.82 2.36
N LEU A 565 1.37 -48.29 1.56
CA LEU A 565 0.34 -49.22 1.99
C LEU A 565 0.42 -50.53 1.20
N LYS A 566 0.07 -51.62 1.87
CA LYS A 566 0.06 -52.97 1.30
C LYS A 566 -1.35 -53.48 1.19
N LYS A 567 -1.57 -54.24 0.12
CA LYS A 567 -2.77 -55.03 -0.06
C LYS A 567 -2.95 -55.99 1.12
N ASP A 568 -4.21 -56.27 1.46
CA ASP A 568 -4.62 -57.22 2.51
C ASP A 568 -4.13 -56.84 3.92
N VAL A 569 -3.89 -55.55 4.18
CA VAL A 569 -3.61 -54.98 5.51
C VAL A 569 -4.74 -54.03 5.91
N ASP A 570 -5.31 -54.25 7.10
CA ASP A 570 -6.41 -53.43 7.65
C ASP A 570 -5.87 -52.21 8.40
N TYR A 571 -5.74 -51.07 7.71
CA TYR A 571 -5.30 -49.82 8.31
C TYR A 571 -6.47 -49.07 8.96
N THR A 572 -6.15 -48.19 9.91
CA THR A 572 -7.14 -47.35 10.60
C THR A 572 -6.67 -45.90 10.62
N LEU A 573 -7.41 -45.00 9.98
CA LEU A 573 -7.22 -43.56 10.08
C LEU A 573 -8.03 -43.02 11.26
N SER A 574 -7.38 -42.37 12.21
CA SER A 574 -8.02 -41.72 13.35
C SER A 574 -7.64 -40.25 13.43
N PHE A 575 -8.58 -39.38 13.79
CA PHE A 575 -8.31 -37.95 14.00
C PHE A 575 -9.36 -37.33 14.93
N LYS A 576 -9.10 -36.11 15.40
CA LYS A 576 -10.03 -35.29 16.18
C LYS A 576 -10.35 -34.03 15.41
N ALA A 577 -11.60 -33.58 15.50
CA ALA A 577 -12.03 -32.33 14.91
C ALA A 577 -13.15 -31.65 15.69
N TYR A 578 -13.20 -30.32 15.63
CA TYR A 578 -14.29 -29.50 16.14
C TYR A 578 -14.40 -28.16 15.40
N SER A 579 -15.61 -27.58 15.39
CA SER A 579 -15.84 -26.18 14.99
C SER A 579 -15.70 -25.26 16.21
N SER A 580 -15.03 -24.11 16.11
CA SER A 580 -14.89 -23.26 17.32
C SER A 580 -16.15 -22.48 17.71
N ALA A 581 -17.20 -22.47 16.88
CA ALA A 581 -18.51 -21.93 17.22
C ALA A 581 -19.64 -22.93 16.91
N ILE A 582 -20.44 -23.28 17.93
CA ILE A 582 -21.56 -24.23 17.83
C ILE A 582 -22.65 -23.72 16.87
N ASP A 583 -22.94 -22.42 16.89
CA ASP A 583 -23.97 -21.81 16.03
C ASP A 583 -23.51 -21.64 14.57
N TYR A 584 -22.23 -21.85 14.29
CA TYR A 584 -21.62 -21.72 12.97
C TYR A 584 -20.75 -22.95 12.66
N PRO A 585 -21.35 -24.15 12.58
CA PRO A 585 -20.60 -25.37 12.34
C PRO A 585 -19.95 -25.34 10.96
N GLU A 586 -18.72 -25.80 10.92
CA GLU A 586 -17.95 -26.04 9.72
C GLU A 586 -18.28 -27.42 9.15
N SER A 587 -18.02 -27.64 7.87
CA SER A 587 -18.20 -28.93 7.20
C SER A 587 -16.91 -29.38 6.52
N MET A 588 -16.70 -30.69 6.49
CA MET A 588 -15.56 -31.26 5.79
C MET A 588 -15.86 -32.68 5.30
N GLU A 589 -15.08 -33.13 4.33
CA GLU A 589 -14.96 -34.54 3.99
C GLU A 589 -13.53 -35.04 4.20
N VAL A 590 -13.40 -36.36 4.41
CA VAL A 590 -12.12 -37.04 4.36
C VAL A 590 -12.11 -37.96 3.16
N THR A 591 -11.12 -37.79 2.30
CA THR A 591 -10.95 -38.53 1.06
C THR A 591 -9.66 -39.33 1.06
N PHE A 592 -9.52 -40.21 0.08
CA PHE A 592 -8.40 -41.11 -0.09
C PHE A 592 -8.11 -41.37 -1.56
N GLY A 593 -6.83 -41.49 -1.92
CA GLY A 593 -6.41 -41.55 -3.32
C GLY A 593 -4.95 -41.87 -3.53
N THR A 594 -4.52 -41.80 -4.79
CA THR A 594 -3.16 -42.17 -5.24
C THR A 594 -2.26 -40.98 -5.52
N GLY A 595 -2.74 -39.76 -5.30
CA GLY A 595 -1.99 -38.54 -5.59
C GLY A 595 -2.35 -37.35 -4.71
N ARG A 596 -1.75 -36.21 -5.03
CA ARG A 596 -1.71 -35.01 -4.18
C ARG A 596 -2.51 -33.85 -4.75
N THR A 597 -3.37 -34.13 -5.71
CA THR A 597 -4.31 -33.17 -6.26
C THR A 597 -5.74 -33.58 -5.89
N PRO A 598 -6.71 -32.64 -5.84
CA PRO A 598 -8.11 -32.97 -5.59
C PRO A 598 -8.65 -34.05 -6.53
N GLY A 599 -8.27 -34.02 -7.81
CA GLY A 599 -8.71 -35.00 -8.81
C GLY A 599 -8.17 -36.42 -8.59
N GLU A 600 -7.10 -36.59 -7.82
CA GLU A 600 -6.52 -37.89 -7.50
C GLU A 600 -7.07 -38.49 -6.19
N GLN A 601 -7.83 -37.70 -5.42
CA GLN A 601 -8.54 -38.11 -4.20
C GLN A 601 -9.92 -38.70 -4.55
N THR A 602 -9.91 -39.94 -5.07
CA THR A 602 -11.06 -40.54 -5.76
C THR A 602 -12.06 -41.28 -4.85
N VAL A 603 -11.72 -41.51 -3.59
CA VAL A 603 -12.57 -42.24 -2.62
C VAL A 603 -12.95 -41.34 -1.47
N GLN A 604 -14.24 -41.14 -1.21
CA GLN A 604 -14.72 -40.45 -0.01
C GLN A 604 -14.82 -41.47 1.15
N LEU A 605 -14.00 -41.30 2.19
CA LEU A 605 -14.01 -42.16 3.39
C LEU A 605 -15.15 -41.77 4.34
N ILE A 606 -15.38 -40.47 4.51
CA ILE A 606 -16.50 -39.92 5.28
C ILE A 606 -16.85 -38.52 4.78
N ASN A 607 -18.12 -38.18 4.81
CA ASN A 607 -18.62 -36.82 4.66
C ASN A 607 -19.20 -36.34 6.00
N ILE A 608 -18.74 -35.20 6.51
CA ILE A 608 -19.14 -34.63 7.78
C ILE A 608 -19.79 -33.26 7.50
N PRO A 609 -21.12 -33.22 7.27
CA PRO A 609 -21.81 -32.00 6.88
C PRO A 609 -21.84 -30.93 7.98
N GLU A 610 -21.70 -31.33 9.24
CA GLU A 610 -21.55 -30.43 10.38
C GLU A 610 -20.58 -31.07 11.38
N VAL A 611 -19.41 -30.45 11.54
CA VAL A 611 -18.43 -30.82 12.56
C VAL A 611 -18.89 -30.21 13.89
N PRO A 612 -19.16 -31.00 14.94
CA PRO A 612 -19.65 -30.47 16.21
C PRO A 612 -18.71 -29.44 16.83
N GLY A 613 -19.27 -28.45 17.51
CA GLY A 613 -18.49 -27.57 18.37
C GLY A 613 -18.00 -28.28 19.64
N ALA A 614 -17.00 -27.70 20.29
CA ALA A 614 -16.47 -28.21 21.56
C ALA A 614 -16.58 -27.16 22.67
N ASP A 615 -17.13 -27.54 23.82
CA ASP A 615 -17.24 -26.72 25.02
C ASP A 615 -17.04 -27.60 26.29
N GLU A 616 -17.34 -27.06 27.48
CA GLU A 616 -17.19 -27.80 28.74
C GLU A 616 -18.09 -29.04 28.82
N ASP A 617 -19.25 -29.02 28.17
CA ASP A 617 -20.25 -30.08 28.21
C ASP A 617 -20.15 -31.05 27.00
N ASN A 618 -19.50 -30.61 25.92
CA ASN A 618 -19.35 -31.34 24.66
C ASN A 618 -17.85 -31.52 24.33
N PRO A 619 -17.24 -32.66 24.68
CA PRO A 619 -15.83 -32.90 24.38
C PRO A 619 -15.59 -33.05 22.87
N VAL A 620 -14.36 -32.75 22.44
CA VAL A 620 -13.93 -32.86 21.03
C VAL A 620 -14.23 -34.26 20.46
N THR A 621 -14.84 -34.29 19.28
CA THR A 621 -15.22 -35.53 18.60
C THR A 621 -13.99 -36.24 18.02
N SER A 622 -13.92 -37.57 18.24
CA SER A 622 -12.90 -38.44 17.64
C SER A 622 -13.52 -39.28 16.53
N TYR A 623 -12.85 -39.37 15.39
CA TYR A 623 -13.26 -40.13 14.22
C TYR A 623 -12.28 -41.29 13.98
N THR A 624 -12.80 -42.43 13.52
CA THR A 624 -12.04 -43.64 13.22
C THR A 624 -12.59 -44.28 11.95
N LEU A 625 -11.75 -44.37 10.93
CA LEU A 625 -12.12 -44.80 9.58
C LEU A 625 -11.25 -46.00 9.15
N PRO A 626 -11.85 -47.13 8.73
CA PRO A 626 -11.08 -48.25 8.18
C PRO A 626 -10.55 -47.87 6.79
N VAL A 627 -9.30 -48.25 6.51
CA VAL A 627 -8.63 -48.00 5.23
C VAL A 627 -8.04 -49.32 4.70
N THR A 628 -8.37 -49.65 3.46
CA THR A 628 -7.80 -50.80 2.73
C THR A 628 -7.41 -50.36 1.32
N VAL A 629 -6.44 -51.06 0.73
CA VAL A 629 -5.94 -50.76 -0.62
C VAL A 629 -6.04 -52.01 -1.50
N ALA A 630 -6.31 -51.80 -2.79
CA ALA A 630 -6.47 -52.89 -3.74
C ALA A 630 -5.12 -53.51 -4.17
N GLU A 631 -4.06 -52.70 -4.14
CA GLU A 631 -2.71 -53.06 -4.57
C GLU A 631 -1.67 -52.37 -3.67
N ASP A 632 -0.49 -52.97 -3.56
CA ASP A 632 0.67 -52.35 -2.89
C ASP A 632 1.03 -51.06 -3.62
N GLY A 633 1.25 -49.97 -2.88
CA GLY A 633 1.58 -48.69 -3.50
C GLY A 633 1.66 -47.51 -2.54
N VAL A 634 1.81 -46.33 -3.12
CA VAL A 634 1.81 -45.05 -2.41
C VAL A 634 0.42 -44.43 -2.49
N TYR A 635 -0.14 -44.09 -1.33
CA TYR A 635 -1.47 -43.51 -1.20
C TYR A 635 -1.46 -42.29 -0.29
N TYR A 636 -2.58 -41.58 -0.29
CA TYR A 636 -2.79 -40.32 0.42
C TYR A 636 -4.21 -40.27 0.97
N TYR A 637 -4.38 -39.68 2.15
CA TYR A 637 -5.68 -39.19 2.62
C TYR A 637 -5.70 -37.67 2.56
N ALA A 638 -6.90 -37.07 2.47
CA ALA A 638 -7.03 -35.63 2.52
C ALA A 638 -8.21 -35.19 3.40
N PHE A 639 -8.05 -34.02 4.02
CA PHE A 639 -9.13 -33.28 4.64
C PHE A 639 -9.51 -32.13 3.72
N HIS A 640 -10.75 -32.12 3.26
CA HIS A 640 -11.28 -31.11 2.36
C HIS A 640 -12.40 -30.34 3.08
N VAL A 641 -12.21 -29.03 3.24
CA VAL A 641 -13.22 -28.16 3.87
C VAL A 641 -14.26 -27.78 2.84
N THR A 642 -15.52 -28.05 3.15
CA THR A 642 -16.67 -27.86 2.25
C THR A 642 -17.68 -26.85 2.79
N SER A 643 -17.24 -26.03 3.73
CA SER A 643 -18.08 -25.10 4.47
C SER A 643 -18.71 -24.04 3.56
N GLU A 644 -19.96 -23.70 3.86
CA GLU A 644 -20.57 -22.48 3.32
C GLU A 644 -19.80 -21.24 3.82
N LYS A 645 -19.95 -20.11 3.11
CA LYS A 645 -19.38 -18.83 3.57
C LYS A 645 -19.94 -18.41 4.93
N PHE A 646 -19.24 -17.49 5.60
CA PHE A 646 -19.68 -16.87 6.86
C PHE A 646 -19.88 -17.90 7.99
N ARG A 647 -18.85 -18.71 8.22
CA ARG A 647 -18.75 -19.64 9.36
C ARG A 647 -17.73 -19.11 10.37
N GLU A 648 -16.91 -19.97 10.97
CA GLU A 648 -15.90 -19.60 11.95
C GLU A 648 -14.57 -20.33 11.64
N MET A 649 -14.11 -21.25 12.48
CA MET A 649 -12.88 -21.99 12.27
C MET A 649 -13.11 -23.48 12.49
N LEU A 650 -12.57 -24.27 11.56
CA LEU A 650 -12.49 -25.72 11.66
C LEU A 650 -11.12 -26.11 12.16
N ARG A 651 -11.06 -27.02 13.13
CA ARG A 651 -9.79 -27.51 13.68
C ARG A 651 -9.70 -29.02 13.58
N VAL A 652 -8.57 -29.51 13.07
CA VAL A 652 -8.26 -30.94 12.92
C VAL A 652 -6.89 -31.24 13.53
N PHE A 653 -6.80 -32.27 14.37
CA PHE A 653 -5.57 -32.64 15.06
C PHE A 653 -5.57 -34.11 15.50
N ASP A 654 -4.45 -34.55 16.10
CA ASP A 654 -4.24 -35.94 16.55
C ASP A 654 -4.48 -36.97 15.42
N ILE A 655 -4.00 -36.64 14.21
CA ILE A 655 -4.21 -37.43 12.98
C ILE A 655 -3.24 -38.60 12.96
N ARG A 656 -3.75 -39.83 12.94
CA ARG A 656 -2.96 -41.08 13.02
C ARG A 656 -3.42 -42.06 11.95
N LEU A 657 -2.47 -42.67 11.24
CA LEU A 657 -2.73 -43.84 10.43
C LEU A 657 -2.06 -45.04 11.09
N ASP A 658 -2.86 -45.94 11.65
CA ASP A 658 -2.41 -47.14 12.33
C ASP A 658 -2.47 -48.35 11.39
N ALA A 659 -1.61 -49.34 11.68
CA ALA A 659 -1.59 -50.65 11.03
C ALA A 659 -1.75 -51.75 12.08
N PRO A 660 -2.29 -52.92 11.70
CA PRO A 660 -2.49 -54.01 12.65
C PRO A 660 -1.13 -54.50 13.15
N SER A 661 -1.05 -54.66 14.47
CA SER A 661 0.14 -55.20 15.13
C SER A 661 0.06 -56.72 15.16
N GLY A 662 1.13 -57.42 14.75
CA GLY A 662 1.25 -58.87 14.98
C GLY A 662 1.38 -59.27 16.46
N ILE A 663 1.38 -58.30 17.37
CA ILE A 663 1.41 -58.48 18.84
C ILE A 663 0.22 -57.72 19.41
N GLU A 664 -0.74 -58.43 20.00
CA GLU A 664 -1.90 -57.84 20.66
C GLU A 664 -1.53 -57.20 22.00
N THR A 665 -2.17 -56.06 22.29
CA THR A 665 -2.17 -55.51 23.66
C THR A 665 -3.17 -56.30 24.49
N VAL A 666 -2.69 -56.93 25.55
CA VAL A 666 -3.54 -57.62 26.53
C VAL A 666 -3.70 -56.70 27.72
N LYS A 667 -4.92 -56.32 28.07
CA LYS A 667 -5.20 -55.46 29.22
C LYS A 667 -6.43 -56.00 29.95
N GLY A 668 -6.30 -56.34 31.23
CA GLY A 668 -7.44 -56.70 32.08
C GLY A 668 -8.43 -55.53 32.19
N GLU A 669 -9.73 -55.83 32.37
CA GLU A 669 -10.81 -54.83 32.41
C GLU A 669 -10.58 -53.73 33.45
N ASP A 670 -9.89 -54.04 34.55
CA ASP A 670 -9.62 -53.10 35.66
C ASP A 670 -8.23 -52.42 35.60
N SER A 671 -7.43 -52.68 34.57
CA SER A 671 -6.03 -52.23 34.55
C SER A 671 -5.91 -50.71 34.39
N LYS A 672 -5.30 -50.03 35.37
CA LYS A 672 -5.11 -48.56 35.37
C LYS A 672 -3.76 -48.11 34.84
N LEU A 673 -2.98 -49.02 34.24
CA LEU A 673 -1.69 -48.68 33.66
C LEU A 673 -1.89 -47.81 32.39
N VAL A 674 -1.28 -46.63 32.40
CA VAL A 674 -1.24 -45.70 31.25
C VAL A 674 0.20 -45.50 30.83
N ILE A 675 0.47 -45.66 29.54
CA ILE A 675 1.81 -45.51 28.99
C ILE A 675 1.77 -44.45 27.90
N THR A 676 2.66 -43.47 28.01
CA THR A 676 2.84 -42.40 27.03
C THR A 676 4.27 -42.47 26.51
N THR A 677 4.46 -42.44 25.20
CA THR A 677 5.80 -42.33 24.60
C THR A 677 6.07 -40.93 24.10
N GLY A 678 7.28 -40.44 24.34
CA GLY A 678 7.82 -39.19 23.83
C GLY A 678 9.05 -39.45 22.95
N LYS A 679 9.66 -38.37 22.46
CA LYS A 679 10.92 -38.47 21.70
C LYS A 679 12.01 -39.07 22.59
N ASN A 680 12.48 -40.26 22.25
CA ASN A 680 13.42 -41.05 23.05
C ASN A 680 12.99 -41.29 24.51
N SER A 681 11.69 -41.29 24.84
CA SER A 681 11.24 -41.48 26.22
C SER A 681 9.96 -42.30 26.34
N VAL A 682 9.80 -42.91 27.50
CA VAL A 682 8.54 -43.51 27.94
C VAL A 682 8.19 -42.99 29.32
N ARG A 683 6.92 -42.65 29.52
CA ARG A 683 6.30 -42.39 30.81
C ARG A 683 5.24 -43.45 31.08
N VAL A 684 5.28 -44.03 32.26
CA VAL A 684 4.31 -45.02 32.75
C VAL A 684 3.68 -44.48 34.02
N ASP A 685 2.39 -44.19 33.95
CA ASP A 685 1.58 -43.87 35.13
C ASP A 685 1.00 -45.19 35.67
N ASN A 686 1.42 -45.54 36.89
CA ASN A 686 1.18 -46.81 37.56
C ASN A 686 0.52 -46.56 38.92
N PRO A 687 -0.72 -46.03 38.95
CA PRO A 687 -1.34 -45.50 40.16
C PRO A 687 -1.55 -46.54 41.28
N GLU A 688 -1.50 -47.82 40.94
CA GLU A 688 -1.69 -48.94 41.88
C GLU A 688 -0.36 -49.52 42.39
N GLY A 689 0.77 -48.96 41.97
CA GLY A 689 2.11 -49.35 42.44
C GLY A 689 2.48 -50.81 42.13
N GLN A 690 1.88 -51.39 41.08
CA GLN A 690 2.19 -52.76 40.67
C GLN A 690 3.60 -52.87 40.07
N THR A 691 4.16 -54.07 40.06
CA THR A 691 5.42 -54.33 39.37
C THR A 691 5.23 -54.17 37.87
N VAL A 692 5.94 -53.22 37.28
CA VAL A 692 5.97 -53.00 35.84
C VAL A 692 7.37 -53.31 35.33
N THR A 693 7.44 -54.04 34.23
CA THR A 693 8.68 -54.43 33.56
C THR A 693 8.68 -53.95 32.12
N ILE A 694 9.80 -53.45 31.63
CA ILE A 694 9.99 -53.02 30.23
C ILE A 694 10.98 -53.98 29.59
N TYR A 695 10.64 -54.54 28.43
CA TYR A 695 11.52 -55.39 27.63
C TYR A 695 11.76 -54.75 26.27
N ASN A 696 12.93 -54.98 25.67
CA ASN A 696 13.15 -54.66 24.25
C ASN A 696 12.61 -55.76 23.33
N SER A 697 12.66 -55.53 22.02
CA SER A 697 12.23 -56.49 20.99
C SER A 697 12.97 -57.84 21.00
N ASN A 698 14.17 -57.91 21.58
CA ASN A 698 14.91 -59.17 21.75
C ASN A 698 14.51 -59.94 23.02
N GLY A 699 13.51 -59.45 23.77
CA GLY A 699 13.06 -60.03 25.03
C GLY A 699 13.97 -59.75 26.22
N MET A 700 14.95 -58.84 26.10
CA MET A 700 15.81 -58.46 27.22
C MET A 700 15.09 -57.48 28.14
N LEU A 701 15.17 -57.70 29.44
CA LEU A 701 14.66 -56.78 30.46
C LEU A 701 15.47 -55.47 30.42
N ILE A 702 14.77 -54.37 30.22
CA ILE A 702 15.30 -53.00 30.19
C ILE A 702 15.15 -52.34 31.55
N ASP A 703 13.97 -52.45 32.18
CA ASP A 703 13.76 -52.02 33.56
C ASP A 703 12.65 -52.78 34.29
N SER A 704 12.61 -52.63 35.62
CA SER A 704 11.54 -53.05 36.51
C SER A 704 11.34 -52.02 37.62
N PHE A 705 10.11 -51.57 37.83
CA PHE A 705 9.77 -50.56 38.85
C PHE A 705 8.37 -50.77 39.46
N THR A 706 8.10 -50.06 40.56
CA THR A 706 6.80 -50.06 41.27
C THR A 706 6.30 -48.65 41.56
N ASP A 707 7.02 -47.62 41.13
CA ASP A 707 6.66 -46.22 41.38
C ASP A 707 5.31 -45.87 40.75
N ALA A 708 4.57 -44.96 41.40
CA ALA A 708 3.25 -44.54 40.95
C ALA A 708 3.27 -43.79 39.60
N ALA A 709 4.42 -43.20 39.26
CA ALA A 709 4.73 -42.65 37.96
C ALA A 709 6.21 -42.87 37.70
N TYR A 710 6.55 -43.28 36.48
CA TYR A 710 7.90 -43.66 36.10
C TYR A 710 8.22 -43.09 34.73
N GLU A 711 9.41 -42.54 34.55
CA GLU A 711 9.87 -41.99 33.28
C GLU A 711 11.28 -42.49 32.95
N ARG A 712 11.49 -42.89 31.69
CA ARG A 712 12.78 -43.41 31.22
C ARG A 712 13.09 -42.95 29.82
N MET A 713 14.34 -42.56 29.62
CA MET A 713 14.93 -42.40 28.30
C MET A 713 15.16 -43.77 27.65
N LEU A 714 14.61 -43.96 26.45
CA LEU A 714 14.73 -45.16 25.63
C LEU A 714 15.15 -44.76 24.22
N TYR A 715 15.99 -45.57 23.58
CA TYR A 715 16.32 -45.35 22.17
C TYR A 715 15.10 -45.64 21.29
N PRO A 716 15.04 -45.09 20.06
CA PRO A 716 13.97 -45.41 19.13
C PRO A 716 13.90 -46.92 18.89
N GLY A 717 12.71 -47.51 19.05
CA GLY A 717 12.55 -48.96 18.99
C GLY A 717 11.24 -49.47 19.57
N ILE A 718 11.05 -50.79 19.46
CA ILE A 718 9.88 -51.50 19.97
C ILE A 718 10.19 -52.04 21.37
N TYR A 719 9.29 -51.75 22.30
CA TYR A 719 9.37 -52.24 23.68
C TYR A 719 8.05 -52.91 24.09
N ILE A 720 8.14 -53.86 25.02
CA ILE A 720 6.98 -54.46 25.68
C ILE A 720 6.98 -54.02 27.13
N VAL A 721 5.92 -53.33 27.55
CA VAL A 721 5.68 -52.95 28.95
C VAL A 721 4.68 -53.92 29.54
N ARG A 722 5.06 -54.60 30.62
CA ARG A 722 4.27 -55.64 31.28
C ARG A 722 4.00 -55.26 32.74
N GLY A 723 2.73 -55.07 33.07
CA GLY A 723 2.20 -55.08 34.43
C GLY A 723 1.66 -56.46 34.82
N ASN A 724 1.02 -56.56 35.99
CA ASN A 724 0.45 -57.81 36.50
C ASN A 724 -0.68 -58.35 35.60
N ASP A 725 -1.51 -57.45 35.09
CA ASP A 725 -2.72 -57.73 34.30
C ASP A 725 -2.71 -57.08 32.91
N SER A 726 -1.58 -56.49 32.51
CA SER A 726 -1.42 -55.84 31.21
C SER A 726 -0.07 -56.12 30.56
N VAL A 727 -0.09 -56.30 29.24
CA VAL A 727 1.07 -56.40 28.37
C VAL A 727 0.80 -55.50 27.18
N GLN A 728 1.60 -54.43 27.04
CA GLN A 728 1.41 -53.41 26.02
C GLN A 728 2.67 -53.28 25.19
N LYS A 729 2.53 -53.35 23.86
CA LYS A 729 3.60 -52.98 22.94
C LYS A 729 3.62 -51.47 22.80
N ILE A 730 4.79 -50.87 22.99
CA ILE A 730 5.01 -49.45 22.75
C ILE A 730 6.10 -49.24 21.71
N ILE A 731 6.02 -48.13 20.98
CA ILE A 731 7.05 -47.69 20.04
C ILE A 731 7.57 -46.36 20.57
N VAL A 732 8.86 -46.31 20.87
CA VAL A 732 9.58 -45.07 21.19
C VAL A 732 10.14 -44.54 19.88
N ARG A 733 9.89 -43.25 19.59
CA ARG A 733 10.31 -42.58 18.36
C ARG A 733 11.53 -41.69 18.59
#